data_AF-R8BA24-F1
#
_entry.id   AF-R8BA24-F1
#
_cell.length_a   1.000
_cell.length_b   1.000
_cell.length_c   1.000
_cell.angle_alpha   90.00
_cell.angle_beta   90.00
_cell.angle_gamma   90.00
#
_symmetry.space_group_name_H-M   'P 1'
#
loop_
_entity.id
_entity.type
_entity.pdbx_description
1 polymer ?
#
loop_
_entity_poly.entity_id
_entity_poly.type
_entity_poly.pdbx_seq_one_letter_code
_entity_poly.pdbx_strand_id
1 'polypeptide(L)'
;MMEEFGDVLASAAKTPRSPTKSPSISLSFLTKESNTRTFTAWDVDERLSELDTQFKVMKEVMNTSLSDRTAMDEAIRLAKTRANDLERERDQLSERNSMQQSEMTELKMQIQQLTLNLETERRQFRFDLEDKSRDHRTELDQLRRELKDETERQQRDHREALEALERHYRAEVEDERSQRSREVDELRAKLGSEQQGLNVALQAKDREMDQLRAQMEDLKGDLDREHTLKNSLQKRIAEITTLNMELEDRLRASKAKVEFLESDSKAQSDSYADMEARMQDAVHAAEEARQKLIKEETERRALFNKYQELKGNIRVMCRVRPALGSSEGEEARIMFPDEKTSAQIDIMGPEEKTSLGVVSRKPFPFEFDRVFAPNVQNEEVFGEISQLVQSALDGYNVCIFCYGQTGSGKTFTMSSPDGMIPRATQMIYETVTKLKEKSWTYTMEGSFVEVYNEELHDLLTPARDVDAKKKLEIRHDEARKSTTVINCKSVILDSAHTVETMLQQAQNNRSVAATKANERSSRSHSVFILKLVGENSATHERCEGTLNLVDLAGSERLKHSQAEGERMKETQSINKSLTCLGDVIEALGRGSGHIPYRNSKLTYLLQYSLGGNSKTLMFVMVSPLEAHLKETLTSLRFATKVHNTHIGTAKSTKKLKD
;
A
#
# COMPACT_ATOMS: atom_id res chain seq x y z
N MET A 1 -25.21 -32.10 -9.86
CA MET A 1 -25.17 -31.55 -11.24
C MET A 1 -23.90 -32.10 -11.87
N MET A 2 -23.87 -33.22 -12.58
CA MET A 2 -24.87 -33.99 -13.32
C MET A 2 -24.70 -35.48 -12.95
N GLU A 3 -25.72 -36.09 -12.35
CA GLU A 3 -26.49 -37.17 -13.00
C GLU A 3 -26.78 -36.94 -14.48
N GLU A 4 -26.38 -37.91 -15.31
CA GLU A 4 -27.18 -38.62 -16.33
C GLU A 4 -26.27 -39.26 -17.39
N PHE A 5 -26.69 -40.42 -17.88
CA PHE A 5 -26.08 -41.27 -18.92
C PHE A 5 -25.01 -42.27 -18.50
N GLY A 6 -25.38 -43.15 -17.57
CA GLY A 6 -24.77 -44.47 -17.41
C GLY A 6 -25.85 -45.54 -17.37
N ASP A 7 -26.53 -45.82 -18.50
CA ASP A 7 -27.42 -46.97 -18.63
C ASP A 7 -27.80 -47.22 -20.10
N VAL A 8 -26.96 -47.93 -20.86
CA VAL A 8 -27.36 -48.90 -21.91
C VAL A 8 -26.13 -49.74 -22.21
N LEU A 9 -26.11 -50.99 -21.73
CA LEU A 9 -25.51 -52.20 -22.34
C LEU A 9 -25.22 -53.26 -21.26
N ALA A 10 -26.27 -53.68 -20.56
CA ALA A 10 -26.27 -54.90 -19.75
C ALA A 10 -27.62 -55.63 -19.91
N SER A 11 -27.89 -56.12 -21.12
CA SER A 11 -28.97 -57.10 -21.34
C SER A 11 -28.84 -57.70 -22.73
N ALA A 12 -28.32 -58.93 -22.81
CA ALA A 12 -28.79 -60.00 -23.70
C ALA A 12 -27.72 -61.10 -23.85
N ALA A 13 -27.36 -61.75 -22.75
CA ALA A 13 -26.84 -63.12 -22.81
C ALA A 13 -28.03 -64.08 -22.71
N LYS A 14 -28.54 -64.57 -23.86
CA LYS A 14 -29.39 -65.77 -23.90
C LYS A 14 -28.97 -66.66 -25.07
N THR A 15 -28.61 -67.87 -24.69
CA THR A 15 -28.28 -69.05 -25.49
C THR A 15 -29.42 -69.47 -26.44
N PRO A 16 -29.11 -70.27 -27.49
CA PRO A 16 -30.03 -70.51 -28.59
C PRO A 16 -31.10 -71.55 -28.22
N ARG A 17 -32.37 -71.25 -28.54
CA ARG A 17 -33.48 -72.20 -28.50
C ARG A 17 -33.52 -73.02 -29.79
N SER A 18 -33.73 -74.32 -29.62
CA SER A 18 -33.95 -75.38 -30.60
C SER A 18 -35.15 -75.12 -31.53
N PRO A 19 -35.20 -75.75 -32.72
CA PRO A 19 -36.25 -75.50 -33.71
C PRO A 19 -37.58 -76.13 -33.28
N THR A 20 -38.62 -75.31 -33.23
CA THR A 20 -40.00 -75.73 -33.05
C THR A 20 -40.57 -76.34 -34.33
N LYS A 21 -41.02 -77.59 -34.22
CA LYS A 21 -41.79 -78.34 -35.23
C LYS A 21 -43.07 -77.60 -35.63
N SER A 22 -43.38 -77.61 -36.92
CA SER A 22 -44.67 -77.25 -37.51
C SER A 22 -45.28 -78.50 -38.19
N PRO A 23 -46.61 -78.58 -38.37
CA PRO A 23 -47.40 -79.71 -37.91
C PRO A 23 -47.66 -80.80 -38.96
N SER A 24 -47.89 -82.01 -38.45
CA SER A 24 -48.37 -83.18 -39.18
C SER A 24 -49.79 -82.96 -39.70
N ILE A 25 -49.95 -82.91 -41.02
CA ILE A 25 -51.26 -83.00 -41.66
C ILE A 25 -51.65 -84.48 -41.72
N SER A 26 -52.80 -84.80 -41.12
CA SER A 26 -53.40 -86.13 -41.07
C SER A 26 -53.84 -86.58 -42.46
N LEU A 27 -53.24 -87.66 -42.98
CA LEU A 27 -53.79 -88.40 -44.11
C LEU A 27 -54.92 -89.29 -43.59
N SER A 28 -56.16 -88.97 -43.95
CA SER A 28 -57.32 -89.85 -43.78
C SER A 28 -57.25 -90.99 -44.80
N PHE A 29 -57.38 -92.21 -44.31
CA PHE A 29 -57.50 -93.43 -45.13
C PHE A 29 -58.86 -93.45 -45.85
N LEU A 30 -58.84 -93.78 -47.15
CA LEU A 30 -60.02 -94.21 -47.90
C LEU A 30 -59.81 -95.68 -48.32
N THR A 31 -60.62 -96.57 -47.76
CA THR A 31 -60.71 -97.98 -48.14
C THR A 31 -61.80 -98.21 -49.19
N LYS A 32 -61.62 -99.33 -49.89
CA LYS A 32 -62.47 -99.98 -50.90
C LYS A 32 -63.97 -99.78 -50.68
N GLU A 33 -64.66 -99.28 -51.71
CA GLU A 33 -66.12 -99.08 -51.85
C GLU A 33 -66.72 -97.75 -51.38
N SER A 34 -66.61 -96.75 -52.26
CA SER A 34 -67.61 -95.66 -52.40
C SER A 34 -67.80 -95.33 -53.89
N ASN A 35 -68.54 -96.21 -54.58
CA ASN A 35 -69.25 -95.91 -55.82
C ASN A 35 -70.32 -94.83 -55.49
N THR A 36 -70.64 -93.79 -56.28
CA THR A 36 -70.89 -93.75 -57.72
C THR A 36 -71.21 -92.31 -58.20
N ARG A 37 -70.93 -92.07 -59.50
CA ARG A 37 -71.58 -91.13 -60.45
C ARG A 37 -71.23 -89.63 -60.39
N THR A 38 -70.37 -89.19 -61.30
CA THR A 38 -70.79 -88.50 -62.54
C THR A 38 -69.60 -88.38 -63.49
N PHE A 39 -69.81 -88.81 -64.74
CA PHE A 39 -68.84 -88.82 -65.82
C PHE A 39 -68.78 -87.40 -66.43
N THR A 40 -67.64 -86.72 -66.33
CA THR A 40 -67.34 -85.51 -67.10
C THR A 40 -66.07 -85.75 -67.91
N ALA A 41 -66.09 -85.31 -69.16
CA ALA A 41 -65.15 -85.67 -70.20
C ALA A 41 -63.70 -85.25 -69.88
N TRP A 42 -62.76 -86.02 -70.42
CA TRP A 42 -61.32 -85.79 -70.31
C TRP A 42 -60.92 -84.63 -71.22
N ASP A 43 -60.94 -83.40 -70.68
CA ASP A 43 -60.53 -82.19 -71.40
C ASP A 43 -59.00 -82.04 -71.36
N VAL A 44 -58.36 -82.24 -72.52
CA VAL A 44 -56.90 -82.21 -72.68
C VAL A 44 -56.37 -80.78 -72.87
N ASP A 45 -57.21 -79.85 -73.37
CA ASP A 45 -56.78 -78.49 -73.73
C ASP A 45 -56.70 -77.56 -72.51
N GLU A 46 -57.63 -77.69 -71.55
CA GLU A 46 -57.59 -76.90 -70.30
C GLU A 46 -56.33 -77.21 -69.48
N ARG A 47 -55.96 -78.50 -69.39
CA ARG A 47 -54.74 -78.95 -68.69
C ARG A 47 -53.44 -78.55 -69.38
N LEU A 48 -53.40 -78.51 -70.71
CA LEU A 48 -52.22 -78.04 -71.46
C LEU A 48 -52.03 -76.53 -71.31
N SER A 49 -53.13 -75.76 -71.30
CA SER A 49 -53.11 -74.33 -70.99
C SER A 49 -52.66 -74.06 -69.54
N GLU A 50 -53.14 -74.87 -68.59
CA GLU A 50 -52.72 -74.78 -67.19
C GLU A 50 -51.24 -75.15 -66.99
N LEU A 51 -50.73 -76.14 -67.74
CA LEU A 51 -49.30 -76.46 -67.76
C LEU A 51 -48.44 -75.37 -68.42
N ASP A 52 -48.89 -74.73 -69.52
CA ASP A 52 -48.16 -73.64 -70.17
C ASP A 52 -48.11 -72.39 -69.27
N THR A 53 -49.22 -72.08 -68.59
CA THR A 53 -49.26 -70.99 -67.60
C THR A 53 -48.40 -71.29 -66.39
N GLN A 54 -48.44 -72.50 -65.85
CA GLN A 54 -47.53 -72.91 -64.77
C GLN A 54 -46.06 -72.86 -65.21
N PHE A 55 -45.76 -73.24 -66.46
CA PHE A 55 -44.39 -73.17 -66.99
C PHE A 55 -43.92 -71.73 -67.20
N LYS A 56 -44.79 -70.82 -67.65
CA LYS A 56 -44.49 -69.38 -67.73
C LYS A 56 -44.24 -68.78 -66.35
N VAL A 57 -45.08 -69.07 -65.37
CA VAL A 57 -44.89 -68.63 -63.98
C VAL A 57 -43.58 -69.18 -63.43
N MET A 58 -43.28 -70.47 -63.66
CA MET A 58 -42.02 -71.07 -63.22
C MET A 58 -40.79 -70.43 -63.89
N LYS A 59 -40.88 -70.10 -65.19
CA LYS A 59 -39.81 -69.42 -65.92
C LYS A 59 -39.59 -67.99 -65.41
N GLU A 60 -40.66 -67.28 -65.09
CA GLU A 60 -40.59 -65.91 -64.56
C GLU A 60 -40.01 -65.89 -63.14
N VAL A 61 -40.45 -66.82 -62.27
CA VAL A 61 -39.88 -67.04 -60.93
C VAL A 61 -38.40 -67.44 -61.00
N MET A 62 -38.02 -68.26 -61.98
CA MET A 62 -36.62 -68.66 -62.17
C MET A 62 -35.76 -67.47 -62.63
N ASN A 63 -36.28 -66.61 -63.51
CA ASN A 63 -35.57 -65.41 -63.98
C ASN A 63 -35.42 -64.36 -62.87
N THR A 64 -36.45 -64.12 -62.05
CA THR A 64 -36.33 -63.24 -60.87
C THR A 64 -35.36 -63.82 -59.85
N SER A 65 -35.42 -65.13 -59.58
CA SER A 65 -34.47 -65.79 -58.67
C SER A 65 -33.01 -65.70 -59.16
N LEU A 66 -32.78 -65.77 -60.47
CA LEU A 66 -31.45 -65.57 -61.06
C LEU A 66 -30.97 -64.13 -60.93
N SER A 67 -31.86 -63.16 -61.18
CA SER A 67 -31.57 -61.72 -61.00
C SER A 67 -31.25 -61.40 -59.53
N ASP A 68 -32.04 -61.91 -58.59
CA ASP A 68 -31.83 -61.73 -57.16
C ASP A 68 -30.52 -62.38 -56.70
N ARG A 69 -30.16 -63.54 -57.26
CA ARG A 69 -28.86 -64.17 -56.99
C ARG A 69 -27.71 -63.29 -57.46
N THR A 70 -27.80 -62.72 -58.66
CA THR A 70 -26.76 -61.81 -59.16
C THR A 70 -26.63 -60.53 -58.33
N ALA A 71 -27.75 -59.95 -57.88
CA ALA A 71 -27.75 -58.79 -57.00
C ALA A 71 -27.15 -59.13 -55.61
N MET A 72 -27.44 -60.32 -55.07
CA MET A 72 -26.83 -60.79 -53.83
C MET A 72 -25.32 -61.03 -53.98
N ASP A 73 -24.87 -61.61 -55.10
CA ASP A 73 -23.45 -61.84 -55.36
C ASP A 73 -22.68 -60.50 -55.45
N GLU A 74 -23.28 -59.46 -56.04
CA GLU A 74 -22.71 -58.12 -56.09
C GLU A 74 -22.70 -57.43 -54.72
N ALA A 75 -23.76 -57.56 -53.93
CA ALA A 75 -23.82 -57.06 -52.56
C ALA A 75 -22.77 -57.73 -51.65
N ILE A 76 -22.58 -59.04 -51.78
CA ILE A 76 -21.53 -59.79 -51.06
C ILE A 76 -20.14 -59.31 -51.46
N ARG A 77 -19.91 -59.03 -52.75
CA ARG A 77 -18.63 -58.51 -53.23
C ARG A 77 -18.34 -57.12 -52.66
N LEU A 78 -19.32 -56.22 -52.65
CA LEU A 78 -19.22 -54.88 -52.03
C LEU A 78 -18.96 -54.96 -50.52
N ALA A 79 -19.67 -55.84 -49.82
CA ALA A 79 -19.48 -56.06 -48.39
C ALA A 79 -18.06 -56.58 -48.08
N LYS A 80 -17.53 -57.49 -48.91
CA LYS A 80 -16.14 -57.98 -48.78
C LYS A 80 -15.10 -56.88 -48.99
N THR A 81 -15.28 -56.02 -50.00
CA THR A 81 -14.37 -54.87 -50.19
C THR A 81 -14.42 -53.91 -49.01
N ARG A 82 -15.62 -53.61 -48.50
CA ARG A 82 -15.77 -52.72 -47.33
C ARG A 82 -15.17 -53.32 -46.06
N ALA A 83 -15.31 -54.63 -45.85
CA ALA A 83 -14.68 -55.34 -44.74
C ALA A 83 -13.15 -55.25 -44.80
N ASN A 84 -12.56 -55.46 -45.98
CA ASN A 84 -11.12 -55.34 -46.17
C ASN A 84 -10.60 -53.90 -45.93
N ASP A 85 -11.35 -52.89 -46.36
CA ASP A 85 -10.98 -51.49 -46.12
C ASP A 85 -11.02 -51.13 -44.62
N LEU A 86 -12.05 -51.61 -43.91
CA LEU A 86 -12.17 -51.43 -42.46
C LEU A 86 -11.07 -52.18 -41.69
N GLU A 87 -10.65 -53.36 -42.15
CA GLU A 87 -9.51 -54.07 -41.56
C GLU A 87 -8.20 -53.28 -41.73
N ARG A 88 -7.98 -52.68 -42.91
CA ARG A 88 -6.81 -51.82 -43.15
C ARG A 88 -6.82 -50.57 -42.27
N GLU A 89 -7.97 -49.91 -42.12
CA GLU A 89 -8.10 -48.75 -41.22
C GLU A 89 -7.86 -49.13 -39.76
N ARG A 90 -8.38 -50.28 -39.31
CA ARG A 90 -8.14 -50.81 -37.97
C ARG A 90 -6.65 -51.04 -37.73
N ASP A 91 -5.95 -51.63 -38.68
CA ASP A 91 -4.53 -51.93 -38.55
C ASP A 91 -3.69 -50.64 -38.48
N GLN A 92 -4.00 -49.64 -39.32
CA GLN A 92 -3.36 -48.32 -39.25
C GLN A 92 -3.62 -47.58 -37.93
N LEU A 93 -4.85 -47.65 -37.41
CA LEU A 93 -5.19 -47.06 -36.12
C LEU A 93 -4.47 -47.77 -34.97
N SER A 94 -4.36 -49.10 -35.02
CA SER A 94 -3.61 -49.90 -34.05
C SER A 94 -2.14 -49.50 -34.01
N GLU A 95 -1.52 -49.32 -35.18
CA GLU A 95 -0.12 -48.91 -35.30
C GLU A 95 0.12 -47.49 -34.74
N ARG A 96 -0.76 -46.53 -35.05
CA ARG A 96 -0.70 -45.18 -34.44
C ARG A 96 -0.86 -45.21 -32.93
N ASN A 97 -1.78 -46.04 -32.42
CA ASN A 97 -2.00 -46.16 -30.98
C ASN A 97 -0.76 -46.72 -30.28
N SER A 98 -0.09 -47.70 -30.89
CA SER A 98 1.18 -48.25 -30.41
C SER A 98 2.29 -47.19 -30.37
N MET A 99 2.43 -46.39 -31.44
CA MET A 99 3.39 -45.27 -31.48
C MET A 99 3.11 -44.23 -30.39
N GLN A 100 1.86 -43.79 -30.25
CA GLN A 100 1.46 -42.81 -29.23
C GLN A 100 1.67 -43.35 -27.80
N GLN A 101 1.46 -44.65 -27.57
CA GLN A 101 1.77 -45.28 -26.28
C GLN A 101 3.27 -45.28 -25.98
N SER A 102 4.11 -45.50 -26.98
CA SER A 102 5.57 -45.41 -26.85
C SER A 102 6.01 -44.00 -26.48
N GLU A 103 5.57 -42.99 -27.23
CA GLU A 103 5.87 -41.57 -26.96
C GLU A 103 5.40 -41.13 -25.58
N MET A 104 4.19 -41.54 -25.17
CA MET A 104 3.68 -41.29 -23.82
C MET A 104 4.56 -41.89 -22.73
N THR A 105 5.14 -43.07 -22.97
CA THR A 105 6.01 -43.74 -22.00
C THR A 105 7.34 -43.01 -21.89
N GLU A 106 7.90 -42.57 -23.02
CA GLU A 106 9.14 -41.81 -23.07
C GLU A 106 9.01 -40.42 -22.39
N LEU A 107 7.94 -39.69 -22.69
CA LEU A 107 7.64 -38.42 -22.03
C LEU A 107 7.44 -38.58 -20.51
N LYS A 108 6.80 -39.66 -20.07
CA LYS A 108 6.66 -39.96 -18.64
C LYS A 108 8.02 -40.17 -17.96
N MET A 109 8.96 -40.86 -18.61
CA MET A 109 10.31 -41.03 -18.09
C MET A 109 11.07 -39.70 -18.01
N GLN A 110 10.94 -38.84 -19.03
CA GLN A 110 11.56 -37.51 -19.01
C GLN A 110 10.99 -36.62 -17.90
N ILE A 111 9.67 -36.63 -17.68
CA ILE A 111 9.03 -35.90 -16.59
C ILE A 111 9.53 -36.39 -15.24
N GLN A 112 9.64 -37.71 -15.04
CA GLN A 112 10.20 -38.27 -13.80
C GLN A 112 11.64 -37.83 -13.56
N GLN A 113 12.49 -37.85 -14.59
CA GLN A 113 13.87 -37.40 -14.49
C GLN A 113 13.98 -35.91 -14.15
N LEU A 114 13.22 -35.06 -14.83
CA LEU A 114 13.19 -33.61 -14.55
C LEU A 114 12.66 -33.30 -13.15
N THR A 115 11.67 -34.07 -12.67
CA THR A 115 11.13 -33.93 -11.32
C THR A 115 12.20 -34.24 -10.28
N LEU A 116 12.97 -35.32 -10.47
CA LEU A 116 14.07 -35.68 -9.57
C LEU A 116 15.15 -34.60 -9.54
N ASN A 117 15.56 -34.09 -10.71
CA ASN A 117 16.56 -33.03 -10.81
C ASN A 117 16.10 -31.75 -10.09
N LEU A 118 14.84 -31.34 -10.30
CA LEU A 118 14.25 -30.19 -9.63
C LEU A 118 14.22 -30.38 -8.09
N GLU A 119 13.90 -31.59 -7.61
CA GLU A 119 13.93 -31.87 -6.18
C GLU A 119 15.34 -31.80 -5.60
N THR A 120 16.36 -32.25 -6.33
CA THR A 120 17.76 -32.14 -5.89
C THR A 120 18.24 -30.70 -5.83
N GLU A 121 17.95 -29.88 -6.85
CA GLU A 121 18.29 -28.45 -6.82
C GLU A 121 17.55 -27.71 -5.70
N ARG A 122 16.26 -28.00 -5.50
CA ARG A 122 15.48 -27.40 -4.41
C ARG A 122 16.03 -27.76 -3.02
N ARG A 123 16.59 -28.96 -2.85
CA ARG A 123 17.26 -29.33 -1.60
C ARG A 123 18.57 -28.56 -1.43
N GLN A 124 19.37 -28.44 -2.49
CA GLN A 124 20.63 -27.69 -2.46
C GLN A 124 20.40 -26.21 -2.10
N PHE A 125 19.47 -25.54 -2.79
CA PHE A 125 19.12 -24.16 -2.49
C PHE A 125 18.63 -23.95 -1.06
N ARG A 126 17.93 -24.95 -0.49
CA ARG A 126 17.48 -24.88 0.91
C ARG A 126 18.65 -24.92 1.88
N PHE A 127 19.61 -25.81 1.66
CA PHE A 127 20.82 -25.88 2.49
C PHE A 127 21.63 -24.58 2.41
N ASP A 128 21.82 -24.03 1.21
CA ASP A 128 22.55 -22.77 1.03
C ASP A 128 21.85 -21.60 1.74
N LEU A 129 20.51 -21.58 1.75
CA LEU A 129 19.72 -20.58 2.47
C LEU A 129 19.82 -20.74 3.99
N GLU A 130 19.83 -21.97 4.48
CA GLU A 130 19.98 -22.28 5.91
C GLU A 130 21.38 -21.89 6.41
N ASP A 131 22.43 -22.15 5.63
CA ASP A 131 23.80 -21.75 5.96
C ASP A 131 23.96 -20.23 5.94
N LYS A 132 23.49 -19.53 4.89
CA LYS A 132 23.52 -18.06 4.87
C LYS A 132 22.74 -17.43 6.02
N SER A 133 21.61 -18.03 6.41
CA SER A 133 20.80 -17.57 7.54
C SER A 133 21.53 -17.77 8.88
N ARG A 134 22.27 -18.87 9.03
CA ARG A 134 23.15 -19.11 10.18
C ARG A 134 24.26 -18.08 10.24
N ASP A 135 24.98 -17.86 9.14
CA ASP A 135 26.06 -16.88 9.07
C ASP A 135 25.58 -15.49 9.49
N HIS A 136 24.46 -15.03 8.92
CA HIS A 136 23.88 -13.73 9.25
C HIS A 136 23.44 -13.63 10.72
N ARG A 137 22.94 -14.71 11.32
CA ARG A 137 22.61 -14.74 12.76
C ARG A 137 23.87 -14.56 13.61
N THR A 138 24.96 -15.22 13.27
CA THR A 138 26.25 -15.08 13.97
C THR A 138 26.80 -13.66 13.87
N GLU A 139 26.72 -13.05 12.69
CA GLU A 139 27.16 -11.67 12.45
C GLU A 139 26.32 -10.66 13.24
N LEU A 140 24.99 -10.84 13.27
CA LEU A 140 24.09 -10.02 14.09
C LEU A 140 24.37 -10.16 15.59
N ASP A 141 24.65 -11.37 16.06
CA ASP A 141 24.97 -11.59 17.47
C ASP A 141 26.34 -10.99 17.85
N GLN A 142 27.30 -10.98 16.91
CA GLN A 142 28.58 -10.29 17.10
C GLN A 142 28.40 -8.77 17.17
N LEU A 143 27.71 -8.17 16.20
CA LEU A 143 27.42 -6.73 16.18
C LEU A 143 26.65 -6.26 17.42
N ARG A 144 25.71 -7.09 17.91
CA ARG A 144 24.98 -6.81 19.16
C ARG A 144 25.87 -6.80 20.38
N ARG A 145 26.87 -7.69 20.45
CA ARG A 145 27.85 -7.71 21.56
C ARG A 145 28.75 -6.48 21.49
N GLU A 146 29.26 -6.15 20.31
CA GLU A 146 30.10 -4.96 20.11
C GLU A 146 29.36 -3.67 20.48
N LEU A 147 28.10 -3.52 20.06
CA LEU A 147 27.28 -2.36 20.43
C LEU A 147 27.01 -2.29 21.93
N LYS A 148 26.77 -3.43 22.58
CA LYS A 148 26.57 -3.50 24.04
C LYS A 148 27.84 -3.08 24.79
N ASP A 149 28.99 -3.61 24.39
CA ASP A 149 30.27 -3.31 25.02
C ASP A 149 30.65 -1.83 24.87
N GLU A 150 30.38 -1.23 23.69
CA GLU A 150 30.61 0.20 23.46
C GLU A 150 29.65 1.08 24.28
N THR A 151 28.38 0.68 24.40
CA THR A 151 27.40 1.38 25.25
C THR A 151 27.82 1.33 26.72
N GLU A 152 28.26 0.17 27.21
CA GLU A 152 28.75 0.01 28.59
C GLU A 152 30.05 0.76 28.85
N ARG A 153 30.89 0.97 27.83
CA ARG A 153 32.09 1.81 27.91
C ARG A 153 31.69 3.28 28.03
N GLN A 154 30.85 3.79 27.14
CA GLN A 154 30.38 5.18 27.18
C GLN A 154 29.65 5.51 28.48
N GLN A 155 28.85 4.59 29.02
CA GLN A 155 28.17 4.78 30.30
C GLN A 155 29.15 4.83 31.49
N ARG A 156 30.24 4.07 31.45
CA ARG A 156 31.30 4.15 32.47
C ARG A 156 32.04 5.47 32.40
N ASP A 157 32.46 5.88 31.21
CA ASP A 157 33.17 7.14 31.01
C ASP A 157 32.32 8.35 31.46
N HIS A 158 31.02 8.34 31.14
CA HIS A 158 30.09 9.39 31.57
C HIS A 158 29.90 9.41 33.10
N ARG A 159 29.83 8.24 33.74
CA ARG A 159 29.72 8.13 35.20
C ARG A 159 30.97 8.63 35.90
N GLU A 160 32.15 8.26 35.40
CA GLU A 160 33.43 8.74 35.94
C GLU A 160 33.57 10.26 35.79
N ALA A 161 33.13 10.82 34.66
CA ALA A 161 33.10 12.27 34.44
C ALA A 161 32.15 12.99 35.43
N LEU A 162 30.97 12.44 35.67
CA LEU A 162 30.02 12.97 36.66
C LEU A 162 30.59 12.90 38.08
N GLU A 163 31.19 11.77 38.47
CA GLU A 163 31.82 11.61 39.79
C GLU A 163 33.03 12.53 39.99
N ALA A 164 33.78 12.83 38.93
CA ALA A 164 34.86 13.81 38.97
C ALA A 164 34.33 15.24 39.15
N LEU A 165 33.26 15.59 38.44
CA LEU A 165 32.61 16.89 38.54
C LEU A 165 31.95 17.10 39.92
N GLU A 166 31.27 16.08 40.46
CA GLU A 166 30.72 16.12 41.81
C GLU A 166 31.81 16.27 42.88
N ARG A 167 32.95 15.60 42.71
CA ARG A 167 34.10 15.75 43.62
C ARG A 167 34.67 17.17 43.57
N HIS A 168 34.78 17.77 42.38
CA HIS A 168 35.24 19.15 42.24
C HIS A 168 34.33 20.13 42.99
N TYR A 169 33.02 20.07 42.74
CA TYR A 169 32.08 20.98 43.41
C TYR A 169 31.97 20.73 44.92
N ARG A 170 32.09 19.48 45.38
CA ARG A 170 32.13 19.20 46.82
C ARG A 170 33.36 19.80 47.48
N ALA A 171 34.54 19.66 46.86
CA ALA A 171 35.78 20.23 47.39
C ALA A 171 35.68 21.77 47.46
N GLU A 172 35.13 22.41 46.44
CA GLU A 172 34.96 23.87 46.38
C GLU A 172 34.01 24.37 47.48
N VAL A 173 32.89 23.66 47.71
CA VAL A 173 31.95 23.98 48.80
C VAL A 173 32.58 23.74 50.19
N GLU A 174 33.42 22.72 50.34
CA GLU A 174 34.06 22.37 51.60
C GLU A 174 35.20 23.34 51.95
N ASP A 175 35.92 23.85 50.94
CA ASP A 175 36.92 24.92 51.08
C ASP A 175 36.26 26.25 51.47
N GLU A 176 35.16 26.65 50.81
CA GLU A 176 34.40 27.84 51.21
C GLU A 176 33.85 27.73 52.64
N ARG A 177 33.29 26.57 53.00
CA ARG A 177 32.81 26.31 54.37
C ARG A 177 33.94 26.37 55.38
N SER A 178 35.11 25.83 55.05
CA SER A 178 36.29 25.86 55.92
C SER A 178 36.84 27.27 56.11
N GLN A 179 36.85 28.11 55.07
CA GLN A 179 37.22 29.52 55.18
C GLN A 179 36.25 30.28 56.10
N ARG A 180 34.94 30.13 55.88
CA ARG A 180 33.93 30.80 56.72
C ARG A 180 33.94 30.31 58.16
N SER A 181 34.19 29.02 58.41
CA SER A 181 34.31 28.48 59.77
C SER A 181 35.53 29.06 60.50
N ARG A 182 36.67 29.20 59.81
CA ARG A 182 37.89 29.80 60.40
C ARG A 182 37.66 31.26 60.79
N GLU A 183 36.98 32.05 59.95
CA GLU A 183 36.61 33.43 60.30
C GLU A 183 35.68 33.49 61.51
N VAL A 184 34.69 32.60 61.60
CA VAL A 184 33.76 32.55 62.73
C VAL A 184 34.47 32.15 64.03
N ASP A 185 35.41 31.19 63.97
CA ASP A 185 36.18 30.75 65.13
C ASP A 185 37.18 31.83 65.60
N GLU A 186 37.78 32.59 64.68
CA GLU A 186 38.64 33.74 65.01
C GLU A 186 37.86 34.86 65.70
N LEU A 187 36.64 35.14 65.25
CA LEU A 187 35.74 36.12 65.86
C LEU A 187 35.25 35.65 67.24
N ARG A 188 34.94 34.36 67.40
CA ARG A 188 34.55 33.79 68.69
C ARG A 188 35.71 33.77 69.69
N ALA A 189 36.94 33.52 69.26
CA ALA A 189 38.13 33.57 70.11
C ALA A 189 38.41 34.99 70.61
N LYS A 190 38.25 36.01 69.74
CA LYS A 190 38.37 37.43 70.14
C LYS A 190 37.30 37.82 71.16
N LEU A 191 36.03 37.46 70.91
CA LEU A 191 34.92 37.74 71.83
C LEU A 191 35.07 37.02 73.18
N GLY A 192 35.57 35.79 73.18
CA GLY A 192 35.87 35.03 74.40
C GLY A 192 36.98 35.65 75.24
N SER A 193 38.04 36.17 74.60
CA SER A 193 39.14 36.84 75.30
C SER A 193 38.71 38.16 75.96
N GLU A 194 37.81 38.91 75.31
CA GLU A 194 37.26 40.16 75.84
C GLU A 194 36.29 39.92 77.00
N GLN A 195 35.42 38.90 76.90
CA GLN A 195 34.49 38.54 77.98
C GLN A 195 35.21 38.00 79.22
N GLN A 196 36.30 37.23 79.04
CA GLN A 196 37.10 36.71 80.15
C GLN A 196 37.93 37.82 80.83
N GLY A 197 38.38 38.83 80.07
CA GLY A 197 39.00 40.04 80.60
C GLY A 197 38.03 40.93 81.41
N LEU A 198 36.79 41.08 80.95
CA LEU A 198 35.77 41.86 81.66
C LEU A 198 35.35 41.22 83.00
N ASN A 199 35.29 39.90 83.06
CA ASN A 199 34.80 39.17 84.23
C ASN A 199 35.83 39.13 85.39
N VAL A 200 37.13 39.08 85.06
CA VAL A 200 38.24 39.19 86.04
C VAL A 200 38.35 40.62 86.59
N ALA A 201 38.04 41.63 85.77
CA ALA A 201 38.04 43.03 86.19
C ALA A 201 36.85 43.37 87.11
N LEU A 202 35.67 42.77 86.90
CA LEU A 202 34.49 42.95 87.74
C LEU A 202 34.67 42.35 89.15
N GLN A 203 35.25 41.15 89.26
CA GLN A 203 35.49 40.49 90.55
C GLN A 203 36.59 41.16 91.39
N ALA A 204 37.51 41.89 90.77
CA ALA A 204 38.50 42.71 91.47
C ALA A 204 37.90 44.02 91.99
N LYS A 205 36.91 44.59 91.28
CA LYS A 205 36.25 45.86 91.65
C LYS A 205 35.23 45.73 92.78
N ASP A 206 34.58 44.57 92.92
CA ASP A 206 33.68 44.31 94.05
C ASP A 206 34.41 44.19 95.40
N ARG A 207 35.67 43.74 95.43
CA ARG A 207 36.48 43.65 96.67
C ARG A 207 37.12 44.97 97.10
N GLU A 208 37.29 45.90 96.15
CA GLU A 208 37.85 47.24 96.37
C GLU A 208 36.78 48.22 96.92
N MET A 209 35.51 47.99 96.56
CA MET A 209 34.34 48.77 97.02
C MET A 209 34.04 48.59 98.52
N ASP A 210 34.38 47.45 99.11
CA ASP A 210 34.18 47.19 100.54
C ASP A 210 35.27 47.84 101.42
N GLN A 211 36.46 48.13 100.86
CA GLN A 211 37.56 48.80 101.59
C GLN A 211 37.51 50.34 101.48
N LEU A 212 36.97 50.90 100.40
CA LEU A 212 36.92 52.36 100.17
C LEU A 212 35.85 53.10 100.99
N ARG A 213 34.87 52.38 101.57
CA ARG A 213 33.91 52.98 102.51
C ARG A 213 34.53 53.34 103.87
N ALA A 214 35.67 52.73 104.23
CA ALA A 214 36.37 53.00 105.48
C ALA A 214 37.37 54.18 105.39
N GLN A 215 37.73 54.63 104.18
CA GLN A 215 38.77 55.63 103.96
C GLN A 215 38.25 57.05 103.67
N MET A 216 36.92 57.24 103.60
CA MET A 216 36.30 58.57 103.56
C MET A 216 36.50 59.37 104.86
N GLU A 217 37.07 58.77 105.90
CA GLU A 217 37.30 59.43 107.17
C GLU A 217 38.60 60.26 107.22
N ASP A 218 39.55 60.10 106.27
CA ASP A 218 40.85 60.78 106.35
C ASP A 218 41.12 61.73 105.17
N LEU A 219 40.11 62.57 104.92
CA LEU A 219 39.99 63.67 103.94
C LEU A 219 41.03 64.80 104.10
N LYS A 220 42.24 64.49 104.59
CA LYS A 220 43.26 65.48 104.99
C LYS A 220 44.55 65.39 104.19
N GLY A 221 44.69 64.39 103.32
CA GLY A 221 45.85 64.22 102.45
C GLY A 221 45.65 64.73 101.01
N ASP A 222 44.62 65.52 100.75
CA ASP A 222 44.11 65.78 99.39
C ASP A 222 44.79 66.92 98.62
N LEU A 223 45.83 67.57 99.16
CA LEU A 223 46.44 68.74 98.50
C LEU A 223 47.60 68.41 97.54
N ASP A 224 48.31 67.29 97.71
CA ASP A 224 49.43 66.90 96.83
C ASP A 224 49.02 65.97 95.65
N ARG A 225 47.74 65.57 95.58
CA ARG A 225 47.18 64.64 94.57
C ARG A 225 46.66 65.32 93.30
N GLU A 226 46.39 66.61 93.34
CA GLU A 226 45.75 67.35 92.23
C GLU A 226 46.64 67.46 90.97
N HIS A 227 47.97 67.56 91.13
CA HIS A 227 48.89 67.69 89.99
C HIS A 227 49.15 66.37 89.24
N THR A 228 49.08 65.22 89.92
CA THR A 228 49.25 63.89 89.30
C THR A 228 47.96 63.39 88.62
N LEU A 229 46.79 63.77 89.15
CA LEU A 229 45.48 63.45 88.56
C LEU A 229 45.30 64.06 87.16
N LYS A 230 45.67 65.34 86.98
CA LYS A 230 45.55 66.07 85.71
C LYS A 230 46.32 65.42 84.54
N ASN A 231 47.55 64.96 84.80
CA ASN A 231 48.38 64.30 83.78
C ASN A 231 47.86 62.90 83.42
N SER A 232 47.32 62.17 84.41
CA SER A 232 46.72 60.84 84.16
C SER A 232 45.41 60.92 83.35
N LEU A 233 44.61 61.96 83.58
CA LEU A 233 43.37 62.23 82.84
C LEU A 233 43.66 62.65 81.39
N GLN A 234 44.69 63.48 81.15
CA GLN A 234 45.10 63.84 79.78
C GLN A 234 45.56 62.62 78.96
N LYS A 235 46.27 61.67 79.58
CA LYS A 235 46.72 60.44 78.91
C LYS A 235 45.55 59.51 78.56
N ARG A 236 44.58 59.34 79.46
CA ARG A 236 43.35 58.57 79.20
C ARG A 236 42.47 59.21 78.13
N ILE A 237 42.37 60.55 78.11
CA ILE A 237 41.64 61.26 77.06
C ILE A 237 42.32 61.01 75.71
N ALA A 238 43.65 61.07 75.63
CA ALA A 238 44.38 60.78 74.38
C ALA A 238 44.17 59.33 73.91
N GLU A 239 44.26 58.35 74.81
CA GLU A 239 44.03 56.92 74.49
C GLU A 239 42.58 56.65 74.03
N ILE A 240 41.58 57.24 74.70
CA ILE A 240 40.17 57.15 74.28
C ILE A 240 39.96 57.84 72.93
N THR A 241 40.62 58.96 72.69
CA THR A 241 40.50 59.69 71.40
C THR A 241 41.08 58.85 70.26
N THR A 242 42.22 58.19 70.46
CA THR A 242 42.80 57.27 69.47
C THR A 242 41.92 56.05 69.22
N LEU A 243 41.33 55.49 70.27
CA LEU A 243 40.44 54.33 70.13
C LEU A 243 39.13 54.69 69.40
N ASN A 244 38.58 55.87 69.69
CA ASN A 244 37.41 56.39 69.00
C ASN A 244 37.69 56.66 67.52
N MET A 245 38.86 57.24 67.19
CA MET A 245 39.28 57.40 65.80
C MET A 245 39.36 56.05 65.06
N GLU A 246 39.91 55.03 65.70
CA GLU A 246 40.05 53.70 65.10
C GLU A 246 38.68 53.00 64.90
N LEU A 247 37.77 53.15 65.87
CA LEU A 247 36.39 52.66 65.75
C LEU A 247 35.62 53.40 64.66
N GLU A 248 35.81 54.72 64.53
CA GLU A 248 35.22 55.52 63.46
C GLU A 248 35.74 55.09 62.08
N ASP A 249 37.03 54.79 61.96
CA ASP A 249 37.62 54.28 60.71
C ASP A 249 37.08 52.92 60.32
N ARG A 250 36.95 51.98 61.28
CA ARG A 250 36.30 50.68 61.02
C ARG A 250 34.84 50.83 60.66
N LEU A 251 34.11 51.74 61.31
CA LEU A 251 32.71 52.02 60.99
C LEU A 251 32.58 52.60 59.57
N ARG A 252 33.48 53.52 59.18
CA ARG A 252 33.56 54.06 57.81
C ARG A 252 33.82 52.95 56.79
N ALA A 253 34.79 52.07 57.04
CA ALA A 253 35.13 50.97 56.14
C ALA A 253 33.98 49.95 56.00
N SER A 254 33.31 49.62 57.12
CA SER A 254 32.15 48.71 57.12
C SER A 254 30.98 49.30 56.35
N LYS A 255 30.66 50.58 56.57
CA LYS A 255 29.61 51.29 55.82
C LYS A 255 29.89 51.30 54.31
N ALA A 256 31.12 51.61 53.91
CA ALA A 256 31.50 51.59 52.48
C ALA A 256 31.33 50.21 51.84
N LYS A 257 31.60 49.13 52.57
CA LYS A 257 31.38 47.76 52.08
C LYS A 257 29.91 47.41 51.93
N VAL A 258 29.07 47.85 52.87
CA VAL A 258 27.60 47.69 52.77
C VAL A 258 27.06 48.44 51.56
N GLU A 259 27.45 49.71 51.38
CA GLU A 259 27.04 50.52 50.22
C GLU A 259 27.47 49.88 48.89
N PHE A 260 28.67 49.31 48.82
CA PHE A 260 29.15 48.59 47.63
C PHE A 260 28.29 47.36 47.32
N LEU A 261 28.01 46.52 48.32
CA LEU A 261 27.19 45.32 48.14
C LEU A 261 25.73 45.64 47.80
N GLU A 262 25.17 46.69 48.40
CA GLU A 262 23.83 47.18 48.05
C GLU A 262 23.79 47.67 46.60
N SER A 263 24.83 48.37 46.15
CA SER A 263 24.95 48.81 44.75
C SER A 263 25.05 47.63 43.77
N ASP A 264 25.85 46.60 44.09
CA ASP A 264 26.03 45.43 43.24
C ASP A 264 24.76 44.56 43.19
N SER A 265 24.12 44.36 44.35
CA SER A 265 22.81 43.69 44.45
C SER A 265 21.72 44.42 43.64
N LYS A 266 21.72 45.75 43.69
CA LYS A 266 20.80 46.57 42.90
C LYS A 266 21.06 46.42 41.40
N ALA A 267 22.32 46.48 40.97
CA ALA A 267 22.69 46.28 39.56
C ALA A 267 22.28 44.89 39.05
N GLN A 268 22.44 43.84 39.87
CA GLN A 268 21.98 42.50 39.51
C GLN A 268 20.44 42.44 39.39
N SER A 269 19.71 43.03 40.35
CA SER A 269 18.24 43.08 40.31
C SER A 269 17.72 43.80 39.06
N ASP A 270 18.35 44.91 38.68
CA ASP A 270 18.02 45.65 37.45
C ASP A 270 18.31 44.79 36.19
N SER A 271 19.40 44.04 36.16
CA SER A 271 19.71 43.11 35.07
C SER A 271 18.72 41.93 34.98
N TYR A 272 18.25 41.41 36.12
CA TYR A 272 17.22 40.37 36.14
C TYR A 272 15.89 40.89 35.60
N ALA A 273 15.48 42.10 35.99
CA ALA A 273 14.26 42.72 35.50
C ALA A 273 14.31 42.97 33.97
N ASP A 274 15.45 43.43 33.44
CA ASP A 274 15.66 43.61 32.00
C ASP A 274 15.63 42.26 31.25
N MET A 275 16.28 41.23 31.79
CA MET A 275 16.25 39.87 31.21
C MET A 275 14.83 39.29 31.21
N GLU A 276 14.07 39.48 32.29
CA GLU A 276 12.68 39.03 32.40
C GLU A 276 11.77 39.76 31.40
N ALA A 277 11.92 41.08 31.26
CA ALA A 277 11.18 41.86 30.26
C ALA A 277 11.48 41.38 28.84
N ARG A 278 12.76 41.18 28.49
CA ARG A 278 13.16 40.66 27.18
C ARG A 278 12.61 39.24 26.93
N MET A 279 12.56 38.40 27.96
CA MET A 279 11.99 37.05 27.86
C MET A 279 10.48 37.11 27.61
N GLN A 280 9.76 37.98 28.32
CA GLN A 280 8.32 38.20 28.10
C GLN A 280 8.03 38.71 26.69
N ASP A 281 8.80 39.68 26.20
CA ASP A 281 8.69 40.19 24.84
C ASP A 281 8.96 39.10 23.79
N ALA A 282 9.97 38.26 24.02
CA ALA A 282 10.29 37.15 23.13
C ALA A 282 9.18 36.09 23.09
N VAL A 283 8.59 35.75 24.25
CA VAL A 283 7.45 34.82 24.34
C VAL A 283 6.23 35.40 23.62
N HIS A 284 5.93 36.69 23.82
CA HIS A 284 4.82 37.34 23.16
C HIS A 284 4.99 37.37 21.63
N ALA A 285 6.19 37.73 21.15
CA ALA A 285 6.50 37.71 19.73
C ALA A 285 6.40 36.31 19.11
N ALA A 286 6.81 35.27 19.85
CA ALA A 286 6.68 33.87 19.41
C ALA A 286 5.20 33.43 19.31
N GLU A 287 4.36 33.83 20.27
CA GLU A 287 2.92 33.58 20.28
C GLU A 287 2.23 34.23 19.08
N GLU A 288 2.54 35.51 18.80
CA GLU A 288 2.01 36.23 17.64
C GLU A 288 2.43 35.59 16.31
N ALA A 289 3.70 35.20 16.19
CA ALA A 289 4.21 34.52 15.00
C ALA A 289 3.50 33.18 14.77
N ARG A 290 3.26 32.41 15.84
CA ARG A 290 2.53 31.14 15.79
C ARG A 290 1.08 31.33 15.37
N GLN A 291 0.39 32.35 15.86
CA GLN A 291 -0.98 32.67 15.44
C GLN A 291 -1.05 33.07 13.96
N LYS A 292 -0.09 33.87 13.49
CA LYS A 292 0.02 34.23 12.06
C LYS A 292 0.21 32.98 11.18
N LEU A 293 1.12 32.08 11.56
CA LEU A 293 1.34 30.82 10.83
C LEU A 293 0.10 29.93 10.75
N ILE A 294 -0.70 29.85 11.83
CA ILE A 294 -1.96 29.10 11.84
C ILE A 294 -2.96 29.71 10.85
N LYS A 295 -3.11 31.04 10.87
CA LYS A 295 -4.02 31.76 9.96
C LYS A 295 -3.60 31.59 8.49
N GLU A 296 -2.31 31.74 8.19
CA GLU A 296 -1.76 31.55 6.86
C GLU A 296 -1.99 30.13 6.33
N GLU A 297 -1.89 29.10 7.18
CA GLU A 297 -2.18 27.72 6.77
C GLU A 297 -3.65 27.53 6.38
N THR A 298 -4.58 28.14 7.14
CA THR A 298 -6.00 28.10 6.82
C THR A 298 -6.31 28.80 5.49
N GLU A 299 -5.70 29.96 5.25
CA GLU A 299 -5.82 30.69 3.99
C GLU A 299 -5.19 29.92 2.81
N ARG A 300 -4.01 29.32 3.00
CA ARG A 300 -3.35 28.46 2.01
C ARG A 300 -4.27 27.32 1.59
N ARG A 301 -4.89 26.60 2.54
CA ARG A 301 -5.83 25.50 2.25
C ARG A 301 -7.00 25.98 1.38
N ALA A 302 -7.58 27.14 1.71
CA ALA A 302 -8.70 27.70 0.97
C ALA A 302 -8.31 28.13 -0.46
N LEU A 303 -7.21 28.85 -0.61
CA LEU A 303 -6.68 29.30 -1.90
C LEU A 303 -6.26 28.11 -2.78
N PHE A 304 -5.57 27.14 -2.17
CA PHE A 304 -5.12 25.95 -2.85
C PHE A 304 -6.30 25.12 -3.40
N ASN A 305 -7.37 24.95 -2.62
CA ASN A 305 -8.56 24.29 -3.11
C ASN A 305 -9.19 25.04 -4.29
N LYS A 306 -9.32 26.37 -4.20
CA LYS A 306 -9.87 27.19 -5.28
C LYS A 306 -9.03 27.06 -6.56
N TYR A 307 -7.72 27.02 -6.42
CA TYR A 307 -6.81 26.76 -7.54
C TYR A 307 -7.02 25.36 -8.15
N GLN A 308 -7.20 24.32 -7.33
CA GLN A 308 -7.49 22.97 -7.83
C GLN A 308 -8.87 22.87 -8.51
N GLU A 309 -9.89 23.57 -8.01
CA GLU A 309 -11.21 23.62 -8.64
C GLU A 309 -11.16 24.30 -10.02
N LEU A 310 -10.36 25.36 -10.17
CA LEU A 310 -10.15 26.03 -11.46
C LEU A 310 -9.44 25.14 -12.49
N LYS A 311 -8.59 24.20 -12.03
CA LYS A 311 -7.98 23.17 -12.89
C LYS A 311 -8.95 22.05 -13.28
N GLY A 312 -10.14 22.00 -12.70
CA GLY A 312 -11.10 20.91 -12.92
C GLY A 312 -10.92 19.74 -11.95
N ASN A 313 -12.04 19.14 -11.56
CA ASN A 313 -12.06 18.01 -10.63
C ASN A 313 -11.72 16.67 -11.29
N ILE A 314 -11.91 16.56 -12.61
CA ILE A 314 -11.37 15.44 -13.39
C ILE A 314 -10.26 16.01 -14.26
N ARG A 315 -9.10 15.38 -14.17
CA ARG A 315 -7.96 15.61 -15.06
C ARG A 315 -7.55 14.31 -15.73
N VAL A 316 -7.02 14.42 -16.93
CA VAL A 316 -6.49 13.32 -17.72
C VAL A 316 -5.09 13.69 -18.15
N MET A 317 -4.13 12.82 -17.84
CA MET A 317 -2.75 12.96 -18.28
C MET A 317 -2.35 11.73 -19.09
N CYS A 318 -1.68 11.96 -20.22
CA CYS A 318 -1.14 10.88 -21.05
C CYS A 318 0.33 10.66 -20.72
N ARG A 319 0.75 9.40 -20.60
CA ARG A 319 2.16 9.05 -20.42
C ARG A 319 2.55 7.95 -21.38
N VAL A 320 3.53 8.24 -22.23
CA VAL A 320 4.15 7.25 -23.10
C VAL A 320 5.37 6.69 -22.37
N ARG A 321 5.47 5.36 -22.23
CA ARG A 321 6.66 4.75 -21.62
C ARG A 321 7.83 4.68 -22.63
N PRO A 322 9.09 4.60 -22.18
CA PRO A 322 10.21 4.29 -23.06
C PRO A 322 10.11 2.87 -23.64
N ALA A 323 10.70 2.69 -24.82
CA ALA A 323 10.98 1.36 -25.38
C ALA A 323 12.11 0.70 -24.57
N LEU A 324 11.96 -0.57 -24.21
CA LEU A 324 12.87 -1.27 -23.30
C LEU A 324 14.06 -1.93 -24.01
N GLY A 325 14.12 -1.85 -25.34
CA GLY A 325 15.22 -2.34 -26.17
C GLY A 325 14.77 -2.72 -27.57
N SER A 326 15.72 -3.02 -28.46
CA SER A 326 15.46 -3.39 -29.86
C SER A 326 14.74 -4.74 -30.03
N SER A 327 14.58 -5.52 -28.96
CA SER A 327 13.84 -6.79 -28.93
C SER A 327 12.33 -6.63 -28.75
N GLU A 328 11.84 -5.44 -28.40
CA GLU A 328 10.42 -5.18 -28.11
C GLU A 328 9.55 -5.01 -29.38
N GLY A 329 10.19 -4.91 -30.54
CA GLY A 329 9.54 -4.70 -31.84
C GLY A 329 9.70 -3.28 -32.39
N GLU A 330 9.04 -3.01 -33.50
CA GLU A 330 9.07 -1.69 -34.14
C GLU A 330 8.28 -0.66 -33.31
N GLU A 331 8.82 0.55 -33.19
CA GLU A 331 8.16 1.68 -32.55
C GLU A 331 7.12 2.32 -33.47
N ALA A 332 5.98 2.69 -32.90
CA ALA A 332 4.97 3.48 -33.56
C ALA A 332 5.44 4.92 -33.74
N ARG A 333 4.99 5.57 -34.82
CA ARG A 333 5.28 7.00 -35.03
C ARG A 333 4.36 7.85 -34.16
N ILE A 334 4.92 8.37 -33.06
CA ILE A 334 4.26 9.25 -32.11
C ILE A 334 4.95 10.62 -32.15
N MET A 335 4.17 11.69 -32.28
CA MET A 335 4.68 13.07 -32.28
C MET A 335 4.12 13.84 -31.09
N PHE A 336 4.94 14.76 -30.56
CA PHE A 336 4.58 15.66 -29.47
C PHE A 336 4.69 17.10 -29.99
N PRO A 337 3.67 17.59 -30.73
CA PRO A 337 3.76 18.86 -31.46
C PRO A 337 3.80 20.09 -30.56
N ASP A 338 3.41 19.94 -29.29
CA ASP A 338 3.29 21.03 -28.33
C ASP A 338 4.45 21.03 -27.31
N GLU A 339 5.45 21.85 -27.58
CA GLU A 339 6.59 22.07 -26.68
C GLU A 339 6.27 23.01 -25.51
N LYS A 340 5.21 23.82 -25.59
CA LYS A 340 4.94 24.88 -24.58
C LYS A 340 4.05 24.40 -23.45
N THR A 341 2.92 23.79 -23.78
CA THR A 341 1.95 23.30 -22.78
C THR A 341 2.09 21.80 -22.53
N SER A 342 2.74 21.07 -23.45
CA SER A 342 2.85 19.62 -23.43
C SER A 342 1.47 18.96 -23.26
N ALA A 343 0.47 19.45 -23.98
CA ALA A 343 -0.92 19.00 -23.89
C ALA A 343 -1.34 18.09 -25.07
N GLN A 344 -0.55 18.06 -26.15
CA GLN A 344 -0.92 17.40 -27.41
C GLN A 344 -0.05 16.18 -27.72
N ILE A 345 -0.69 15.15 -28.27
CA ILE A 345 -0.04 13.93 -28.79
C ILE A 345 -0.70 13.52 -30.10
N ASP A 346 0.13 13.30 -31.11
CA ASP A 346 -0.31 12.84 -32.43
C ASP A 346 0.18 11.42 -32.67
N ILE A 347 -0.78 10.49 -32.82
CA ILE A 347 -0.49 9.09 -33.14
C ILE A 347 -0.69 8.87 -34.63
N MET A 348 0.35 8.41 -35.33
CA MET A 348 0.21 8.03 -36.74
C MET A 348 -0.48 6.68 -36.84
N GLY A 349 -1.56 6.62 -37.63
CA GLY A 349 -2.32 5.41 -37.91
C GLY A 349 -1.53 4.32 -38.64
N PRO A 350 -2.16 3.16 -38.85
CA PRO A 350 -1.57 2.06 -39.59
C PRO A 350 -1.25 2.48 -41.03
N GLU A 351 -0.33 1.77 -41.66
CA GLU A 351 0.03 2.02 -43.05
C GLU A 351 -1.11 1.68 -44.00
N GLU A 352 -1.56 2.70 -44.73
CA GLU A 352 -2.51 2.54 -45.83
C GLU A 352 -1.74 2.62 -47.15
N LYS A 353 -1.77 1.52 -47.92
CA LYS A 353 -1.23 1.46 -49.28
C LYS A 353 -2.32 1.81 -50.26
N THR A 354 -2.17 2.93 -50.95
CA THR A 354 -3.04 3.28 -52.09
C THR A 354 -2.77 2.35 -53.27
N SER A 355 -3.73 2.26 -54.20
CA SER A 355 -3.61 1.44 -55.43
C SER A 355 -2.40 1.85 -56.31
N LEU A 356 -1.84 3.03 -56.08
CA LEU A 356 -0.66 3.58 -56.76
C LEU A 356 0.66 3.28 -56.03
N GLY A 357 0.64 2.49 -54.95
CA GLY A 357 1.83 2.12 -54.18
C GLY A 357 2.33 3.19 -53.20
N VAL A 358 1.64 4.33 -53.08
CA VAL A 358 1.96 5.35 -52.07
C VAL A 358 1.51 4.86 -50.70
N VAL A 359 2.46 4.74 -49.77
CA VAL A 359 2.22 4.45 -48.36
C VAL A 359 1.91 5.76 -47.64
N SER A 360 0.73 5.87 -47.05
CA SER A 360 0.34 7.01 -46.22
C SER A 360 -0.10 6.55 -44.83
N ARG A 361 0.11 7.38 -43.81
CA ARG A 361 -0.43 7.18 -42.47
C ARG A 361 -1.32 8.36 -42.10
N LYS A 362 -2.52 8.07 -41.59
CA LYS A 362 -3.45 9.09 -41.12
C LYS A 362 -3.05 9.55 -39.70
N PRO A 363 -2.83 10.85 -39.44
CA PRO A 363 -2.59 11.34 -38.08
C PRO A 363 -3.87 11.32 -37.24
N PHE A 364 -3.76 10.92 -35.97
CA PHE A 364 -4.80 10.98 -34.96
C PHE A 364 -4.36 11.90 -33.82
N PRO A 365 -4.80 13.18 -33.82
CA PRO A 365 -4.46 14.13 -32.77
C PRO A 365 -5.30 13.90 -31.52
N PHE A 366 -4.68 14.02 -30.35
CA PHE A 366 -5.32 13.99 -29.04
C PHE A 366 -4.78 15.10 -28.15
N GLU A 367 -5.64 15.62 -27.26
CA GLU A 367 -5.32 16.69 -26.32
C GLU A 367 -5.78 16.30 -24.90
N PHE A 368 -4.95 16.60 -23.91
CA PHE A 368 -5.13 16.28 -22.49
C PHE A 368 -4.53 17.38 -21.61
N ASP A 369 -4.76 17.32 -20.29
CA ASP A 369 -4.19 18.29 -19.34
C ASP A 369 -2.65 18.31 -19.35
N ARG A 370 -2.03 17.13 -19.60
CA ARG A 370 -0.58 16.97 -19.75
C ARG A 370 -0.26 15.69 -20.50
N VAL A 371 0.79 15.71 -21.31
CA VAL A 371 1.35 14.60 -22.07
C VAL A 371 2.82 14.48 -21.71
N PHE A 372 3.20 13.32 -21.18
CA PHE A 372 4.56 12.98 -20.81
C PHE A 372 5.19 12.11 -21.91
N ALA A 373 6.27 12.63 -22.49
CA ALA A 373 7.08 11.94 -23.48
C ALA A 373 7.90 10.79 -22.85
N PRO A 374 8.43 9.85 -23.66
CA PRO A 374 9.10 8.64 -23.15
C PRO A 374 10.32 8.87 -22.26
N ASN A 375 10.95 10.02 -22.37
CA ASN A 375 12.13 10.41 -21.57
C ASN A 375 11.78 10.95 -20.17
N VAL A 376 10.50 11.19 -19.88
CA VAL A 376 10.06 11.80 -18.62
C VAL A 376 10.04 10.77 -17.48
N GLN A 377 10.78 11.09 -16.41
CA GLN A 377 10.93 10.25 -15.22
C GLN A 377 9.76 10.37 -14.25
N ASN A 378 9.60 9.38 -13.36
CA ASN A 378 8.53 9.38 -12.35
C ASN A 378 8.55 10.63 -11.45
N GLU A 379 9.72 11.21 -11.20
CA GLU A 379 9.85 12.43 -10.38
C GLU A 379 9.13 13.63 -11.00
N GLU A 380 9.32 13.86 -12.30
CA GLU A 380 8.67 14.96 -13.00
C GLU A 380 7.16 14.73 -13.13
N VAL A 381 6.74 13.48 -13.38
CA VAL A 381 5.31 13.09 -13.35
C VAL A 381 4.71 13.36 -11.96
N PHE A 382 5.46 13.06 -10.89
CA PHE A 382 5.02 13.31 -9.53
C PHE A 382 4.87 14.80 -9.21
N GLY A 383 5.62 15.68 -9.89
CA GLY A 383 5.46 17.14 -9.77
C GLY A 383 4.02 17.60 -9.98
N GLU A 384 3.31 17.05 -10.96
CA GLU A 384 1.89 17.35 -11.22
C GLU A 384 0.94 16.69 -10.21
N ILE A 385 1.29 15.49 -9.71
CA ILE A 385 0.50 14.72 -8.75
C ILE A 385 0.60 15.29 -7.34
N SER A 386 1.73 15.91 -6.99
CA SER A 386 2.02 16.46 -5.66
C SER A 386 0.88 17.35 -5.15
N GLN A 387 0.24 18.11 -6.04
CA GLN A 387 -0.87 19.00 -5.72
C GLN A 387 -2.14 18.24 -5.30
N LEU A 388 -2.38 17.07 -5.90
CA LEU A 388 -3.46 16.19 -5.50
C LEU A 388 -3.17 15.53 -4.15
N VAL A 389 -1.92 15.13 -3.92
CA VAL A 389 -1.49 14.60 -2.62
C VAL A 389 -1.68 15.64 -1.51
N GLN A 390 -1.33 16.91 -1.77
CA GLN A 390 -1.61 18.02 -0.85
C GLN A 390 -3.12 18.20 -0.61
N SER A 391 -3.96 18.02 -1.64
CA SER A 391 -5.42 18.08 -1.46
C SER A 391 -5.92 17.00 -0.50
N ALA A 392 -5.33 15.80 -0.53
CA ALA A 392 -5.69 14.74 0.41
C ALA A 392 -5.31 15.13 1.86
N LEU A 393 -4.15 15.75 2.08
CA LEU A 393 -3.76 16.29 3.38
C LEU A 393 -4.69 17.41 3.89
N ASP A 394 -5.22 18.20 2.97
CA ASP A 394 -6.16 19.29 3.25
C ASP A 394 -7.60 18.78 3.54
N GLY A 395 -7.81 17.46 3.52
CA GLY A 395 -9.07 16.81 3.89
C GLY A 395 -10.04 16.58 2.72
N TYR A 396 -9.52 16.45 1.49
CA TYR A 396 -10.31 16.09 0.32
C TYR A 396 -10.13 14.62 -0.05
N ASN A 397 -11.15 14.07 -0.72
CA ASN A 397 -11.01 12.77 -1.36
C ASN A 397 -10.29 12.96 -2.70
N VAL A 398 -9.33 12.09 -2.96
CA VAL A 398 -8.49 12.12 -4.15
C VAL A 398 -8.41 10.72 -4.73
N CYS A 399 -8.50 10.63 -6.05
CA CYS A 399 -8.38 9.38 -6.78
C CYS A 399 -7.43 9.55 -7.95
N ILE A 400 -6.37 8.76 -8.00
CA ILE A 400 -5.44 8.74 -9.12
C ILE A 400 -5.41 7.32 -9.63
N PHE A 401 -5.72 7.13 -10.92
CA PHE A 401 -5.75 5.79 -11.50
C PHE A 401 -5.02 5.71 -12.83
N CYS A 402 -4.27 4.62 -13.02
CA CYS A 402 -3.62 4.30 -14.29
C CYS A 402 -4.53 3.40 -15.14
N TYR A 403 -4.73 3.78 -16.39
CA TYR A 403 -5.52 3.04 -17.38
C TYR A 403 -4.67 2.81 -18.65
N GLY A 404 -4.78 1.63 -19.25
CA GLY A 404 -4.10 1.28 -20.49
C GLY A 404 -3.86 -0.21 -20.60
N GLN A 405 -3.36 -0.66 -21.75
CA GLN A 405 -3.11 -2.08 -22.00
C GLN A 405 -2.03 -2.67 -21.09
N THR A 406 -1.98 -3.99 -21.00
CA THR A 406 -0.85 -4.70 -20.38
C THR A 406 0.48 -4.30 -21.04
N GLY A 407 1.52 -4.14 -20.22
CA GLY A 407 2.83 -3.70 -20.68
C GLY A 407 2.95 -2.21 -21.01
N SER A 408 1.94 -1.35 -20.77
CA SER A 408 2.05 0.09 -21.01
C SER A 408 2.71 0.90 -19.88
N GLY A 409 3.09 0.26 -18.76
CA GLY A 409 3.80 0.91 -17.66
C GLY A 409 2.95 1.36 -16.47
N LYS A 410 1.70 0.87 -16.33
CA LYS A 410 0.79 1.22 -15.21
C LYS A 410 1.39 0.92 -13.84
N THR A 411 1.77 -0.33 -13.60
CA THR A 411 2.38 -0.78 -12.33
C THR A 411 3.73 -0.12 -12.07
N PHE A 412 4.53 0.12 -13.12
CA PHE A 412 5.78 0.88 -13.01
C PHE A 412 5.54 2.33 -12.55
N THR A 413 4.47 2.96 -13.03
CA THR A 413 4.12 4.33 -12.60
C THR A 413 3.64 4.34 -11.15
N MET A 414 2.79 3.39 -10.75
CA MET A 414 2.15 3.40 -9.43
C MET A 414 3.03 2.85 -8.29
N SER A 415 3.61 1.67 -8.49
CA SER A 415 4.11 0.81 -7.39
C SER A 415 5.58 0.44 -7.50
N SER A 416 6.31 0.95 -8.50
CA SER A 416 7.77 0.84 -8.52
C SER A 416 8.38 1.53 -7.29
N PRO A 417 9.64 1.23 -6.93
CA PRO A 417 10.31 1.90 -5.81
C PRO A 417 10.32 3.43 -5.92
N ASP A 418 10.36 3.95 -7.14
CA ASP A 418 10.31 5.38 -7.45
C ASP A 418 8.94 5.81 -8.00
N GLY A 419 7.89 5.02 -7.78
CA GLY A 419 6.54 5.24 -8.29
C GLY A 419 5.72 6.24 -7.47
N MET A 420 4.45 6.39 -7.83
CA MET A 420 3.56 7.37 -7.20
C MET A 420 3.22 7.03 -5.75
N ILE A 421 3.07 5.76 -5.37
CA ILE A 421 2.76 5.39 -3.99
C ILE A 421 3.91 5.75 -3.04
N PRO A 422 5.17 5.32 -3.27
CA PRO A 422 6.30 5.74 -2.43
C PRO A 422 6.47 7.26 -2.38
N ARG A 423 6.46 7.94 -3.54
CA ARG A 423 6.65 9.41 -3.59
C ARG A 423 5.54 10.17 -2.89
N ALA A 424 4.28 9.76 -3.04
CA ALA A 424 3.14 10.38 -2.34
C ALA A 424 3.30 10.24 -0.83
N THR A 425 3.64 9.04 -0.35
CA THR A 425 3.81 8.81 1.09
C THR A 425 4.98 9.60 1.66
N GLN A 426 6.12 9.65 0.95
CA GLN A 426 7.27 10.47 1.34
C GLN A 426 6.92 11.96 1.46
N MET A 427 6.28 12.53 0.43
CA MET A 427 5.83 13.92 0.44
C MET A 427 4.88 14.19 1.61
N ILE A 428 3.99 13.24 1.91
CA ILE A 428 3.07 13.34 3.03
C ILE A 428 3.83 13.41 4.36
N TYR A 429 4.82 12.55 4.60
CA TYR A 429 5.63 12.59 5.83
C TYR A 429 6.36 13.93 6.02
N GLU A 430 6.99 14.43 4.95
CA GLU A 430 7.69 15.71 4.97
C GLU A 430 6.73 16.86 5.29
N THR A 431 5.53 16.82 4.69
CA THR A 431 4.50 17.86 4.89
C THR A 431 3.90 17.79 6.30
N VAL A 432 3.57 16.59 6.78
CA VAL A 432 3.06 16.37 8.15
C VAL A 432 4.08 16.85 9.19
N THR A 433 5.38 16.62 8.97
CA THR A 433 6.43 17.09 9.87
C THR A 433 6.45 18.62 9.96
N LYS A 434 6.35 19.32 8.83
CA LYS A 434 6.24 20.80 8.80
C LYS A 434 4.95 21.31 9.44
N LEU A 435 3.85 20.57 9.30
CA LEU A 435 2.55 20.94 9.86
C LEU A 435 2.50 20.84 11.41
N LYS A 436 3.42 20.10 12.06
CA LYS A 436 3.54 20.05 13.53
C LYS A 436 3.82 21.42 14.13
N GLU A 437 4.64 22.24 13.49
CA GLU A 437 4.94 23.61 13.91
C GLU A 437 3.67 24.49 13.94
N LYS A 438 2.70 24.15 13.10
CA LYS A 438 1.38 24.79 12.99
C LYS A 438 0.30 24.09 13.82
N SER A 439 0.68 23.27 14.80
CA SER A 439 -0.20 22.55 15.74
C SER A 439 -1.04 21.42 15.14
N TRP A 440 -0.70 20.95 13.94
CA TRP A 440 -1.38 19.81 13.34
C TRP A 440 -0.68 18.50 13.68
N THR A 441 -1.46 17.50 14.08
CA THR A 441 -1.03 16.10 14.17
C THR A 441 -1.83 15.27 13.19
N TYR A 442 -1.18 14.29 12.55
CA TYR A 442 -1.82 13.43 11.56
C TYR A 442 -1.63 11.95 11.90
N THR A 443 -2.69 11.17 11.69
CA THR A 443 -2.69 9.72 11.69
C THR A 443 -2.89 9.22 10.26
N MET A 444 -2.09 8.23 9.85
CA MET A 444 -2.07 7.69 8.49
C MET A 444 -2.31 6.19 8.52
N GLU A 445 -3.37 5.76 7.84
CA GLU A 445 -3.79 4.36 7.75
C GLU A 445 -3.79 3.93 6.28
N GLY A 446 -3.02 2.89 5.96
CA GLY A 446 -2.97 2.30 4.63
C GLY A 446 -3.75 0.99 4.56
N SER A 447 -4.49 0.79 3.47
CA SER A 447 -5.11 -0.48 3.08
C SER A 447 -4.78 -0.78 1.63
N PHE A 448 -4.69 -2.06 1.27
CA PHE A 448 -4.41 -2.47 -0.11
C PHE A 448 -5.37 -3.58 -0.54
N VAL A 449 -6.24 -3.26 -1.49
CA VAL A 449 -7.33 -4.13 -1.94
C VAL A 449 -7.13 -4.49 -3.41
N GLU A 450 -7.43 -5.73 -3.75
CA GLU A 450 -7.49 -6.22 -5.13
C GLU A 450 -8.94 -6.52 -5.52
N VAL A 451 -9.36 -6.05 -6.69
CA VAL A 451 -10.61 -6.48 -7.34
C VAL A 451 -10.23 -7.49 -8.43
N TYR A 452 -10.57 -8.75 -8.22
CA TYR A 452 -10.31 -9.83 -9.17
C TYR A 452 -11.57 -10.67 -9.33
N ASN A 453 -11.97 -10.91 -10.58
CA ASN A 453 -13.19 -11.66 -10.89
C ASN A 453 -14.47 -11.17 -10.16
N GLU A 454 -14.64 -9.85 -10.02
CA GLU A 454 -15.75 -9.22 -9.27
C GLU A 454 -15.83 -9.60 -7.77
N GLU A 455 -14.71 -10.06 -7.20
CA GLU A 455 -14.52 -10.27 -5.77
C GLU A 455 -13.41 -9.35 -5.24
N LEU A 456 -13.49 -9.04 -3.94
CA LEU A 456 -12.48 -8.25 -3.22
C LEU A 456 -11.52 -9.20 -2.52
N HIS A 457 -10.23 -8.89 -2.60
CA HIS A 457 -9.18 -9.57 -1.86
C HIS A 457 -8.31 -8.56 -1.11
N ASP A 458 -7.90 -8.91 0.09
CA ASP A 458 -6.97 -8.12 0.90
C ASP A 458 -5.54 -8.52 0.52
N LEU A 459 -4.76 -7.56 0.00
CA LEU A 459 -3.38 -7.81 -0.41
C LEU A 459 -2.39 -7.77 0.77
N LEU A 460 -2.83 -7.39 1.97
CA LEU A 460 -2.00 -7.29 3.17
C LEU A 460 -2.17 -8.48 4.13
N THR A 461 -3.07 -9.39 3.80
CA THR A 461 -3.31 -10.63 4.53
C THR A 461 -2.94 -11.80 3.62
N PRO A 462 -1.94 -12.63 3.98
CA PRO A 462 -1.58 -13.80 3.20
C PRO A 462 -2.77 -14.74 3.03
N ALA A 463 -2.92 -15.37 1.86
CA ALA A 463 -4.08 -16.22 1.54
C ALA A 463 -4.34 -17.36 2.55
N ARG A 464 -3.28 -17.86 3.21
CA ARG A 464 -3.37 -18.89 4.27
C ARG A 464 -4.02 -18.40 5.57
N ASP A 465 -3.96 -17.09 5.82
CA ASP A 465 -4.39 -16.44 7.06
C ASP A 465 -5.76 -15.74 6.88
N VAL A 466 -6.36 -15.86 5.68
CA VAL A 466 -7.70 -15.32 5.40
C VAL A 466 -8.76 -16.16 6.12
N ASP A 467 -9.45 -15.55 7.08
CA ASP A 467 -10.60 -16.17 7.74
C ASP A 467 -11.78 -16.24 6.75
N ALA A 468 -12.12 -17.47 6.31
CA ALA A 468 -13.22 -17.72 5.39
C ALA A 468 -14.59 -17.20 5.88
N LYS A 469 -14.73 -16.90 7.18
CA LYS A 469 -15.94 -16.32 7.77
C LYS A 469 -16.02 -14.79 7.63
N LYS A 470 -14.91 -14.10 7.35
CA LYS A 470 -14.85 -12.63 7.23
C LYS A 470 -14.71 -12.21 5.77
N LYS A 471 -15.84 -12.06 5.08
CA LYS A 471 -15.88 -11.54 3.71
C LYS A 471 -15.66 -10.02 3.69
N LEU A 472 -14.93 -9.54 2.69
CA LEU A 472 -14.70 -8.12 2.45
C LEU A 472 -15.96 -7.48 1.87
N GLU A 473 -16.38 -6.35 2.43
CA GLU A 473 -17.61 -5.66 2.04
C GLU A 473 -17.38 -4.16 1.85
N ILE A 474 -17.96 -3.60 0.78
CA ILE A 474 -17.89 -2.16 0.47
C ILE A 474 -19.02 -1.45 1.21
N ARG A 475 -18.67 -0.48 2.06
CA ARG A 475 -19.62 0.39 2.76
C ARG A 475 -19.40 1.84 2.37
N HIS A 476 -20.51 2.53 2.14
CA HIS A 476 -20.56 3.94 1.81
C HIS A 476 -21.06 4.75 2.99
N ASP A 477 -20.36 5.84 3.32
CA ASP A 477 -20.84 6.87 4.23
C ASP A 477 -21.42 8.01 3.38
N GLU A 478 -22.75 8.11 3.34
CA GLU A 478 -23.43 9.14 2.54
C GLU A 478 -23.23 10.56 3.07
N ALA A 479 -22.99 10.72 4.37
CA ALA A 479 -22.80 12.02 5.00
C ALA A 479 -21.39 12.55 4.72
N ARG A 480 -20.38 11.68 4.84
CA ARG A 480 -18.97 12.02 4.53
C ARG A 480 -18.63 11.89 3.05
N LYS A 481 -19.52 11.30 2.24
CA LYS A 481 -19.23 10.95 0.84
C LYS A 481 -17.91 10.18 0.72
N SER A 482 -17.75 9.15 1.54
CA SER A 482 -16.55 8.30 1.57
C SER A 482 -16.89 6.82 1.47
N THR A 483 -15.93 6.02 1.01
CA THR A 483 -16.06 4.57 0.87
C THR A 483 -15.05 3.88 1.78
N THR A 484 -15.48 2.84 2.49
CA THR A 484 -14.62 1.99 3.31
C THR A 484 -14.84 0.52 2.96
N VAL A 485 -13.80 -0.30 3.12
CA VAL A 485 -13.88 -1.76 2.94
C VAL A 485 -13.83 -2.41 4.31
N ILE A 486 -14.95 -2.97 4.76
CA ILE A 486 -15.06 -3.67 6.03
C ILE A 486 -14.28 -4.98 5.95
N ASN A 487 -13.66 -5.38 7.06
CA ASN A 487 -12.81 -6.57 7.19
C ASN A 487 -11.50 -6.52 6.39
N CYS A 488 -11.17 -5.38 5.77
CA CYS A 488 -9.86 -5.16 5.15
C CYS A 488 -8.84 -4.83 6.24
N LYS A 489 -7.67 -5.45 6.19
CA LYS A 489 -6.56 -5.08 7.06
C LYS A 489 -6.13 -3.64 6.75
N SER A 490 -5.92 -2.87 7.82
CA SER A 490 -5.39 -1.51 7.78
C SER A 490 -4.11 -1.47 8.61
N VAL A 491 -3.08 -0.80 8.11
CA VAL A 491 -1.77 -0.69 8.75
C VAL A 491 -1.47 0.78 8.98
N ILE A 492 -0.97 1.11 10.17
CA ILE A 492 -0.50 2.46 10.47
C ILE A 492 0.81 2.69 9.70
N LEU A 493 0.87 3.77 8.95
CA LEU A 493 2.03 4.13 8.16
C LEU A 493 2.82 5.21 8.89
N ASP A 494 3.79 4.81 9.70
CA ASP A 494 4.64 5.70 10.51
C ASP A 494 5.98 6.06 9.84
N SER A 495 6.40 5.30 8.83
CA SER A 495 7.66 5.51 8.11
C SER A 495 7.57 5.09 6.64
N ALA A 496 8.47 5.62 5.81
CA ALA A 496 8.62 5.20 4.41
C ALA A 496 8.92 3.69 4.28
N HIS A 497 9.68 3.12 5.22
CA HIS A 497 9.99 1.69 5.25
C HIS A 497 8.75 0.82 5.44
N THR A 498 7.79 1.26 6.26
CA THR A 498 6.51 0.56 6.46
C THR A 498 5.71 0.49 5.17
N VAL A 499 5.71 1.56 4.36
CA VAL A 499 5.07 1.59 3.03
C VAL A 499 5.76 0.66 2.06
N GLU A 500 7.10 0.67 2.00
CA GLU A 500 7.86 -0.22 1.13
C GLU A 500 7.60 -1.70 1.46
N THR A 501 7.61 -2.05 2.75
CA THR A 501 7.29 -3.39 3.23
C THR A 501 5.86 -3.79 2.86
N MET A 502 4.91 -2.87 3.01
CA MET A 502 3.50 -3.08 2.61
C MET A 502 3.37 -3.33 1.11
N LEU A 503 4.08 -2.56 0.27
CA LEU A 503 4.09 -2.74 -1.19
C LEU A 503 4.70 -4.09 -1.58
N GLN A 504 5.83 -4.47 -1.00
CA GLN A 504 6.45 -5.79 -1.23
C GLN A 504 5.52 -6.93 -0.79
N GLN A 505 4.89 -6.80 0.38
CA GLN A 505 3.93 -7.80 0.85
C GLN A 505 2.74 -7.95 -0.10
N ALA A 506 2.18 -6.84 -0.57
CA ALA A 506 1.09 -6.84 -1.53
C ALA A 506 1.49 -7.47 -2.87
N GLN A 507 2.69 -7.14 -3.38
CA GLN A 507 3.23 -7.75 -4.60
C GLN A 507 3.44 -9.26 -4.44
N ASN A 508 3.96 -9.71 -3.29
CA ASN A 508 4.17 -11.13 -2.98
C ASN A 508 2.85 -11.90 -2.88
N ASN A 509 1.85 -11.32 -2.21
CA ASN A 509 0.52 -11.95 -2.14
C ASN A 509 -0.15 -12.00 -3.52
N ARG A 510 0.07 -10.98 -4.36
CA ARG A 510 -0.40 -10.95 -5.74
C ARG A 510 0.30 -12.00 -6.62
N SER A 511 1.61 -12.22 -6.43
CA SER A 511 2.42 -13.16 -7.22
C SER A 511 2.28 -14.63 -6.80
N VAL A 512 2.08 -14.93 -5.52
CA VAL A 512 1.83 -16.30 -5.04
C VAL A 512 0.50 -16.86 -5.58
N ALA A 513 -0.49 -16.00 -5.81
CA ALA A 513 -1.70 -16.39 -6.52
C ALA A 513 -1.46 -16.61 -8.03
N ALA A 514 -0.49 -15.89 -8.62
CA ALA A 514 -0.12 -15.97 -10.03
C ALA A 514 0.60 -17.29 -10.41
N THR A 515 1.43 -17.85 -9.53
CA THR A 515 2.15 -19.12 -9.79
C THR A 515 1.24 -20.35 -9.83
N LYS A 516 -0.02 -20.25 -9.36
CA LYS A 516 -1.04 -21.30 -9.52
C LYS A 516 -1.89 -21.14 -10.79
N ALA A 517 -1.91 -19.94 -11.41
CA ALA A 517 -2.52 -19.67 -12.72
C ALA A 517 -2.16 -18.24 -13.21
N ASN A 518 -1.19 -18.13 -14.13
CA ASN A 518 -0.86 -16.94 -14.94
C ASN A 518 -0.42 -15.63 -14.27
N GLU A 519 0.14 -14.74 -15.10
CA GLU A 519 0.54 -13.34 -14.86
C GLU A 519 -0.63 -12.46 -14.35
N ARG A 520 -1.00 -12.65 -13.08
CA ARG A 520 -2.17 -12.05 -12.40
C ARG A 520 -2.17 -10.53 -12.32
N SER A 521 -1.00 -9.88 -12.36
CA SER A 521 -0.88 -8.42 -12.24
C SER A 521 -1.52 -7.66 -13.41
N SER A 522 -1.60 -8.27 -14.59
CA SER A 522 -2.28 -7.70 -15.75
C SER A 522 -3.81 -7.84 -15.69
N ARG A 523 -4.32 -8.68 -14.78
CA ARG A 523 -5.68 -9.24 -14.79
C ARG A 523 -6.51 -8.89 -13.56
N SER A 524 -5.99 -8.08 -12.66
CA SER A 524 -6.71 -7.60 -11.48
C SER A 524 -6.50 -6.10 -11.30
N HIS A 525 -7.47 -5.43 -10.68
CA HIS A 525 -7.33 -4.03 -10.31
C HIS A 525 -6.79 -3.97 -8.88
N SER A 526 -5.79 -3.14 -8.63
CA SER A 526 -5.24 -2.93 -7.29
C SER A 526 -5.52 -1.51 -6.84
N VAL A 527 -6.00 -1.34 -5.62
CA VAL A 527 -6.40 -0.07 -5.01
C VAL A 527 -5.65 0.09 -3.70
N PHE A 528 -4.67 0.98 -3.68
CA PHE A 528 -4.03 1.44 -2.46
C PHE A 528 -4.86 2.60 -1.89
N ILE A 529 -5.35 2.44 -0.67
CA ILE A 529 -6.20 3.41 0.02
C ILE A 529 -5.41 3.97 1.19
N LEU A 530 -5.09 5.27 1.12
CA LEU A 530 -4.41 5.98 2.18
C LEU A 530 -5.39 6.97 2.84
N LYS A 531 -5.73 6.68 4.10
CA LYS A 531 -6.57 7.54 4.92
C LYS A 531 -5.70 8.47 5.76
N LEU A 532 -5.99 9.76 5.70
CA LEU A 532 -5.28 10.83 6.40
C LEU A 532 -6.25 11.52 7.35
N VAL A 533 -5.98 11.46 8.66
CA VAL A 533 -6.78 12.13 9.68
C VAL A 533 -5.90 13.17 10.36
N GLY A 534 -6.22 14.45 10.16
CA GLY A 534 -5.52 15.57 10.79
C GLY A 534 -6.34 16.20 11.90
N GLU A 535 -5.70 16.51 13.04
CA GLU A 535 -6.28 17.28 14.13
C GLU A 535 -5.37 18.47 14.47
N ASN A 536 -5.95 19.66 14.65
CA ASN A 536 -5.23 20.84 15.10
C ASN A 536 -5.52 21.12 16.58
N SER A 537 -4.51 21.10 17.43
CA SER A 537 -4.68 21.30 18.87
C SER A 537 -4.96 22.75 19.27
N ALA A 538 -4.60 23.73 18.43
CA ALA A 538 -4.80 25.15 18.70
C ALA A 538 -6.17 25.66 18.20
N THR A 539 -6.66 25.13 17.08
CA THR A 539 -7.95 25.55 16.49
C THR A 539 -9.10 24.57 16.72
N HIS A 540 -8.81 23.40 17.28
CA HIS A 540 -9.77 22.28 17.43
C HIS A 540 -10.39 21.79 16.11
N GLU A 541 -9.77 22.13 14.97
CA GLU A 541 -10.19 21.65 13.67
C GLU A 541 -9.79 20.19 13.47
N ARG A 542 -10.69 19.40 12.88
CA ARG A 542 -10.41 18.05 12.39
C ARG A 542 -10.69 17.98 10.90
N CYS A 543 -9.73 17.45 10.13
CA CYS A 543 -9.88 17.16 8.71
C CYS A 543 -9.61 15.68 8.41
N GLU A 544 -10.32 15.14 7.43
CA GLU A 544 -10.19 13.75 7.01
C GLU A 544 -10.17 13.66 5.49
N GLY A 545 -9.07 13.16 4.94
CA GLY A 545 -8.88 12.98 3.50
C GLY A 545 -8.55 11.54 3.16
N THR A 546 -8.85 11.14 1.94
CA THR A 546 -8.56 9.79 1.43
C THR A 546 -7.88 9.90 0.07
N LEU A 547 -6.68 9.34 -0.06
CA LEU A 547 -5.95 9.22 -1.31
C LEU A 547 -6.06 7.79 -1.82
N ASN A 548 -6.74 7.61 -2.95
CA ASN A 548 -6.84 6.33 -3.63
C ASN A 548 -5.86 6.32 -4.81
N LEU A 549 -4.89 5.41 -4.80
CA LEU A 549 -3.93 5.18 -5.88
C LEU A 549 -4.25 3.82 -6.51
N VAL A 550 -4.67 3.84 -7.78
CA VAL A 550 -5.29 2.69 -8.43
C VAL A 550 -4.48 2.24 -9.65
N ASP A 551 -4.11 0.96 -9.67
CA ASP A 551 -3.51 0.27 -10.82
C ASP A 551 -4.59 -0.62 -11.45
N LEU A 552 -5.21 -0.16 -12.54
CA LEU A 552 -6.24 -0.94 -13.22
C LEU A 552 -5.62 -2.10 -14.02
N ALA A 553 -6.42 -3.14 -14.26
CA ALA A 553 -6.08 -4.22 -15.18
C ALA A 553 -5.89 -3.71 -16.63
N GLY A 554 -5.32 -4.55 -17.49
CA GLY A 554 -5.15 -4.27 -18.92
C GLY A 554 -6.49 -3.97 -19.63
N SER A 555 -6.49 -2.97 -20.51
CA SER A 555 -7.66 -2.55 -21.31
C SER A 555 -7.82 -3.30 -22.64
N GLU A 556 -6.89 -4.20 -22.98
CA GLU A 556 -6.85 -4.89 -24.26
C GLU A 556 -8.05 -5.82 -24.51
N ARG A 557 -8.50 -5.88 -25.77
CA ARG A 557 -9.70 -6.64 -26.16
C ARG A 557 -9.42 -8.12 -26.44
N LEU A 558 -10.33 -8.95 -25.95
CA LEU A 558 -10.39 -10.42 -26.03
C LEU A 558 -10.24 -11.09 -27.42
N LYS A 559 -10.31 -10.36 -28.53
CA LYS A 559 -10.41 -10.97 -29.88
C LYS A 559 -9.19 -11.78 -30.32
N HIS A 560 -8.10 -11.78 -29.54
CA HIS A 560 -6.87 -12.51 -29.84
C HIS A 560 -6.52 -13.64 -28.85
N SER A 561 -7.31 -13.88 -27.79
CA SER A 561 -7.01 -14.97 -26.84
C SER A 561 -7.80 -16.23 -27.16
N GLN A 562 -7.12 -17.33 -27.51
CA GLN A 562 -7.70 -18.70 -27.58
C GLN A 562 -7.99 -19.27 -26.17
N ALA A 563 -8.49 -18.44 -25.26
CA ALA A 563 -8.71 -18.82 -23.87
C ALA A 563 -10.05 -19.56 -23.71
N GLU A 564 -10.00 -20.85 -23.37
CA GLU A 564 -11.18 -21.68 -23.05
C GLU A 564 -11.40 -21.80 -21.52
N GLY A 565 -12.64 -22.06 -21.10
CA GLY A 565 -12.98 -22.38 -19.70
C GLY A 565 -12.92 -21.21 -18.72
N GLU A 566 -12.32 -21.41 -17.54
CA GLU A 566 -12.25 -20.40 -16.46
C GLU A 566 -11.50 -19.12 -16.86
N ARG A 567 -10.48 -19.23 -17.73
CA ARG A 567 -9.76 -18.07 -18.28
C ARG A 567 -10.67 -17.16 -19.11
N MET A 568 -11.67 -17.71 -19.77
CA MET A 568 -12.66 -16.92 -20.50
C MET A 568 -13.54 -16.11 -19.54
N LYS A 569 -14.00 -16.73 -18.44
CA LYS A 569 -14.79 -16.05 -17.39
C LYS A 569 -13.98 -14.94 -16.71
N GLU A 570 -12.73 -15.22 -16.35
CA GLU A 570 -11.79 -14.24 -15.79
C GLU A 570 -11.66 -13.01 -16.70
N THR A 571 -11.40 -13.24 -17.99
CA THR A 571 -11.18 -12.16 -18.95
C THR A 571 -12.46 -11.38 -19.27
N GLN A 572 -13.63 -12.03 -19.20
CA GLN A 572 -14.93 -11.35 -19.25
C GLN A 572 -15.13 -10.43 -18.04
N SER A 573 -14.78 -10.89 -16.83
CA SER A 573 -14.89 -10.08 -15.61
C SER A 573 -14.00 -8.83 -15.63
N ILE A 574 -12.76 -8.95 -16.14
CA ILE A 574 -11.86 -7.80 -16.30
C ILE A 574 -12.46 -6.77 -17.24
N ASN A 575 -12.85 -7.19 -18.45
CA ASN A 575 -13.44 -6.28 -19.43
C ASN A 575 -14.77 -5.70 -18.96
N LYS A 576 -15.57 -6.46 -18.21
CA LYS A 576 -16.81 -5.97 -17.58
C LYS A 576 -16.52 -4.78 -16.68
N SER A 577 -15.59 -4.90 -15.73
CA SER A 577 -15.27 -3.83 -14.79
C SER A 577 -14.80 -2.53 -15.47
N LEU A 578 -13.97 -2.62 -16.51
CA LEU A 578 -13.52 -1.45 -17.29
C LEU A 578 -14.62 -0.87 -18.19
N THR A 579 -15.51 -1.71 -18.74
CA THR A 579 -16.68 -1.24 -19.49
C THR A 579 -17.63 -0.48 -18.57
N CYS A 580 -17.94 -1.03 -17.39
CA CYS A 580 -18.77 -0.36 -16.39
C CYS A 580 -18.14 0.95 -15.90
N LEU A 581 -16.81 1.03 -15.77
CA LEU A 581 -16.12 2.28 -15.48
C LEU A 581 -16.38 3.33 -16.56
N GLY A 582 -16.32 2.93 -17.83
CA GLY A 582 -16.64 3.83 -18.94
C GLY A 582 -18.11 4.26 -18.98
N ASP A 583 -19.04 3.38 -18.62
CA ASP A 583 -20.47 3.70 -18.51
C ASP A 583 -20.73 4.70 -17.39
N VAL A 584 -20.05 4.54 -16.25
CA VAL A 584 -20.14 5.46 -15.11
C VAL A 584 -19.62 6.85 -15.48
N ILE A 585 -18.45 6.93 -16.11
CA ILE A 585 -17.86 8.22 -16.52
C ILE A 585 -18.77 8.89 -17.57
N GLU A 586 -19.31 8.13 -18.52
CA GLU A 586 -20.26 8.67 -19.49
C GLU A 586 -21.54 9.21 -18.84
N ALA A 587 -22.12 8.45 -17.91
CA ALA A 587 -23.31 8.86 -17.20
C ALA A 587 -23.04 10.13 -16.39
N LEU A 588 -21.85 10.25 -15.78
CA LEU A 588 -21.40 11.44 -15.07
C LEU A 588 -21.24 12.65 -15.99
N GLY A 589 -20.57 12.49 -17.14
CA GLY A 589 -20.38 13.57 -18.11
C GLY A 589 -21.67 14.07 -18.75
N ARG A 590 -22.68 13.21 -18.86
CA ARG A 590 -24.03 13.58 -19.32
C ARG A 590 -24.90 14.20 -18.22
N GLY A 591 -24.45 14.21 -16.96
CA GLY A 591 -25.28 14.63 -15.82
C GLY A 591 -26.50 13.74 -15.60
N SER A 592 -26.38 12.44 -15.86
CA SER A 592 -27.49 11.49 -15.76
C SER A 592 -27.97 11.37 -14.31
N GLY A 593 -29.30 11.35 -14.10
CA GLY A 593 -29.87 11.23 -12.75
C GLY A 593 -29.53 9.92 -12.03
N HIS A 594 -29.31 8.83 -12.78
CA HIS A 594 -28.85 7.54 -12.25
C HIS A 594 -27.47 7.20 -12.82
N ILE A 595 -26.51 6.95 -11.93
CA ILE A 595 -25.15 6.53 -12.28
C ILE A 595 -24.97 5.05 -11.87
N PRO A 596 -24.60 4.15 -12.79
CA PRO A 596 -24.62 2.71 -12.56
C PRO A 596 -23.39 2.17 -11.80
N TYR A 597 -23.03 2.79 -10.67
CA TYR A 597 -21.85 2.38 -9.88
C TYR A 597 -21.89 0.91 -9.43
N ARG A 598 -23.08 0.36 -9.21
CA ARG A 598 -23.28 -1.01 -8.71
C ARG A 598 -23.02 -2.11 -9.76
N ASN A 599 -22.82 -1.76 -11.03
CA ASN A 599 -22.66 -2.75 -12.10
C ASN A 599 -21.35 -3.54 -12.02
N SER A 600 -20.33 -3.00 -11.35
CA SER A 600 -19.08 -3.68 -11.01
C SER A 600 -18.63 -3.36 -9.58
N LYS A 601 -17.93 -4.28 -8.92
CA LYS A 601 -17.28 -4.01 -7.62
C LYS A 601 -16.28 -2.87 -7.69
N LEU A 602 -15.56 -2.72 -8.81
CA LEU A 602 -14.60 -1.64 -9.00
C LEU A 602 -15.30 -0.27 -8.99
N THR A 603 -16.34 -0.11 -9.80
CA THR A 603 -17.10 1.15 -9.88
C THR A 603 -17.85 1.45 -8.59
N TYR A 604 -18.27 0.41 -7.86
CA TYR A 604 -18.92 0.57 -6.57
C TYR A 604 -17.91 1.03 -5.51
N LEU A 605 -16.73 0.41 -5.45
CA LEU A 605 -15.64 0.84 -4.58
C LEU A 605 -15.24 2.30 -4.85
N LEU A 606 -15.12 2.68 -6.13
CA LEU A 606 -14.70 4.00 -6.57
C LEU A 606 -15.84 5.03 -6.66
N GLN A 607 -17.04 4.71 -6.18
CA GLN A 607 -18.24 5.58 -6.34
C GLN A 607 -17.98 7.03 -5.91
N TYR A 608 -17.45 7.23 -4.70
CA TYR A 608 -17.10 8.57 -4.19
C TYR A 608 -15.71 9.06 -4.59
N SER A 609 -14.98 8.26 -5.37
CA SER A 609 -13.66 8.58 -5.91
C SER A 609 -13.74 9.12 -7.35
N LEU A 610 -14.79 8.73 -8.09
CA LEU A 610 -15.06 9.14 -9.47
C LEU A 610 -16.13 10.22 -9.58
N GLY A 611 -16.99 10.36 -8.57
CA GLY A 611 -18.09 11.32 -8.56
C GLY A 611 -18.24 12.05 -7.23
N GLY A 612 -18.94 13.18 -7.27
CA GLY A 612 -19.23 13.98 -6.10
C GLY A 612 -18.03 14.81 -5.65
N ASN A 613 -17.53 14.52 -4.45
CA ASN A 613 -16.62 15.37 -3.71
C ASN A 613 -15.15 14.88 -3.78
N SER A 614 -14.71 14.48 -4.97
CA SER A 614 -13.37 13.93 -5.18
C SER A 614 -12.65 14.68 -6.29
N LYS A 615 -11.33 14.80 -6.12
CA LYS A 615 -10.43 15.23 -7.18
C LYS A 615 -9.84 13.99 -7.83
N THR A 616 -10.13 13.80 -9.10
CA THR A 616 -9.84 12.59 -9.86
C THR A 616 -8.81 12.88 -10.95
N LEU A 617 -7.77 12.07 -11.02
CA LEU A 617 -6.77 12.10 -12.09
C LEU A 617 -6.68 10.73 -12.74
N MET A 618 -6.88 10.71 -14.06
CA MET A 618 -6.65 9.54 -14.88
C MET A 618 -5.30 9.66 -15.59
N PHE A 619 -4.42 8.69 -15.38
CA PHE A 619 -3.28 8.46 -16.27
C PHE A 619 -3.69 7.51 -17.39
N VAL A 620 -3.62 7.95 -18.64
CA VAL A 620 -3.65 7.05 -19.80
C VAL A 620 -2.21 6.66 -20.15
N MET A 621 -1.90 5.39 -19.95
CA MET A 621 -0.57 4.80 -20.14
C MET A 621 -0.47 4.18 -21.53
N VAL A 622 0.46 4.68 -22.34
CA VAL A 622 0.63 4.33 -23.76
C VAL A 622 1.93 3.56 -23.98
N SER A 623 1.84 2.49 -24.77
CA SER A 623 3.02 1.77 -25.26
C SER A 623 3.56 2.42 -26.53
N PRO A 624 4.88 2.51 -26.72
CA PRO A 624 5.48 3.09 -27.92
C PRO A 624 5.48 2.13 -29.12
N LEU A 625 4.96 0.91 -29.01
CA LEU A 625 5.14 -0.14 -30.02
C LEU A 625 4.06 -0.10 -31.11
N GLU A 626 4.45 -0.32 -32.37
CA GLU A 626 3.56 -0.36 -33.53
C GLU A 626 2.53 -1.50 -33.40
N ALA A 627 2.94 -2.65 -32.87
CA ALA A 627 2.04 -3.77 -32.61
C ALA A 627 0.88 -3.41 -31.66
N HIS A 628 1.05 -2.38 -30.84
CA HIS A 628 0.09 -1.91 -29.83
C HIS A 628 -0.75 -0.72 -30.30
N LEU A 629 -0.58 -0.27 -31.55
CA LEU A 629 -1.21 0.93 -32.08
C LEU A 629 -2.73 0.94 -31.93
N LYS A 630 -3.39 -0.19 -32.21
CA LYS A 630 -4.85 -0.31 -32.14
C LYS A 630 -5.40 -0.13 -30.72
N GLU A 631 -4.74 -0.72 -29.74
CA GLU A 631 -5.12 -0.63 -28.33
C GLU A 631 -4.74 0.74 -27.74
N THR A 632 -3.63 1.32 -28.20
CA THR A 632 -3.24 2.71 -27.91
C THR A 632 -4.32 3.70 -28.37
N LEU A 633 -4.77 3.61 -29.63
CA LEU A 633 -5.84 4.46 -30.16
C LEU A 633 -7.16 4.27 -29.39
N THR A 634 -7.46 3.05 -28.95
CA THR A 634 -8.66 2.77 -28.14
C THR A 634 -8.55 3.42 -26.75
N SER A 635 -7.38 3.32 -26.11
CA SER A 635 -7.13 3.90 -24.79
C SER A 635 -7.16 5.43 -24.82
N LEU A 636 -6.58 6.05 -25.84
CA LEU A 636 -6.60 7.51 -26.02
C LEU A 636 -8.00 8.04 -26.28
N ARG A 637 -8.81 7.36 -27.11
CA ARG A 637 -10.23 7.74 -27.32
C ARG A 637 -11.05 7.66 -26.03
N PHE A 638 -10.80 6.64 -25.22
CA PHE A 638 -11.41 6.54 -23.90
C PHE A 638 -10.99 7.70 -23.00
N ALA A 639 -9.69 7.99 -22.94
CA ALA A 639 -9.15 9.12 -22.18
C ALA A 639 -9.76 10.47 -22.62
N THR A 640 -9.96 10.70 -23.93
CA THR A 640 -10.63 11.91 -24.43
C THR A 640 -12.08 12.02 -23.92
N LYS A 641 -12.79 10.89 -23.82
CA LYS A 641 -14.15 10.86 -23.24
C LYS A 641 -14.13 11.26 -21.75
N VAL A 642 -13.14 10.79 -21.00
CA VAL A 642 -12.95 11.15 -19.59
C VAL A 642 -12.58 12.63 -19.45
N HIS A 643 -11.66 13.13 -20.28
CA HIS A 643 -11.20 14.52 -20.27
C HIS A 643 -12.35 15.51 -20.50
N ASN A 644 -13.29 15.16 -21.39
CA ASN A 644 -14.43 16.02 -21.70
C ASN A 644 -15.56 15.95 -20.63
N THR A 645 -15.41 15.12 -19.59
CA THR A 645 -16.41 14.93 -18.54
C THR A 645 -16.24 15.98 -17.43
N HIS A 646 -17.28 16.78 -17.18
CA HIS A 646 -17.28 17.80 -16.14
C HIS A 646 -18.14 17.37 -14.95
N ILE A 647 -17.55 17.29 -13.76
CA ILE A 647 -18.25 16.97 -12.50
C ILE A 647 -18.20 18.19 -11.57
N GLY A 648 -19.28 18.40 -10.79
CA GLY A 648 -19.42 19.52 -9.84
C GLY A 648 -18.31 19.64 -8.79
N THR A 649 -18.37 20.67 -7.94
CA THR A 649 -17.28 21.07 -7.04
C THR A 649 -17.06 20.16 -5.81
N ALA A 650 -15.78 19.93 -5.48
CA ALA A 650 -15.38 19.19 -4.29
C ALA A 650 -15.34 20.07 -3.02
N LYS A 651 -16.00 19.64 -1.94
CA LYS A 651 -16.01 20.16 -0.56
C LYS A 651 -14.98 19.47 0.37
N SER A 652 -14.44 20.16 1.37
CA SER A 652 -13.55 19.51 2.37
C SER A 652 -14.36 18.80 3.46
N THR A 653 -13.88 17.67 3.98
CA THR A 653 -14.47 17.02 5.17
C THR A 653 -13.91 17.63 6.44
N LYS A 654 -14.44 18.79 6.84
CA LYS A 654 -14.07 19.47 8.10
C LYS A 654 -15.15 19.34 9.16
N LYS A 655 -14.72 19.14 10.40
CA LYS A 655 -15.58 19.27 11.59
C LYS A 655 -14.81 20.03 12.67
N LEU A 656 -15.52 20.90 13.39
CA LEU A 656 -15.07 21.39 14.69
C LEU A 656 -15.30 20.26 15.70
N LYS A 657 -14.31 19.99 16.54
CA LYS A 657 -14.45 19.05 17.64
C LYS A 657 -15.22 19.79 18.75
N ASP A 658 -16.35 19.24 19.17
CA ASP A 658 -17.18 19.78 20.27
C ASP A 658 -16.41 19.81 21.59
#